data_AF-W7TQB5-F1
#
_entry.id   AF-W7TQB5-F1
#
_cell.length_a   1.000
_cell.length_b   1.000
_cell.length_c   1.000
_cell.angle_alpha   90.00
_cell.angle_beta   90.00
_cell.angle_gamma   90.00
#
_symmetry.space_group_name_H-M   'P 1'
#
loop_
_entity.id
_entity.type
_entity.pdbx_description
1 polymer ?
#
loop_
_entity_poly.entity_id
_entity_poly.type
_entity_poly.pdbx_seq_one_letter_code
_entity_poly.pdbx_strand_id
1 'polypeptide(L)'
;MRRQRRQGCSMAFVCILLVISLIGGSEAFIVPGSRIRPIPSIPSFSSPASSSSRRSFQPPTTALSSPSRRFPSFASRRLGGRSLTMLKEPQGSDAFARVVEKEGKLSPLAKLHSGPAQILKVTTVPLAAVGGFLATPKGAGGMFRVFGGLVGGLVLKEVNSKLRTMRQAGAEVAVARLLLDYESDIASLTPSAVKAVTAKYDVNYAEHLEIMRTLYTSFLVAMLQWPQVRMQEPASLMDLSAALGLDSSTIGDAHCAAAEEVARMLAEVPLEEREEAWEQGMVGKLLFLSDRLYAQLEEEETREYELGRVTEVLGLTPKEGEERVRSLVLPYYTNIVQNGVTALRTGEAQGGPRDGPTLLEWRQSLGVSETQANGLHAQVFAEEVTRCLEAGQGRIRDGDMERLSSLRKFLGITSLDAERVLEGVTAPMLRQAIVEMLTRLTSTPSDTWPEVLGHVRQRQKELHMVDSALVFHIKDVYRERLKGLVQQANDAALPLETAATAAALGEAGGPPGLAETASKLCKSVGAAMLLMRLMREFLEVNKLEDVMDEDLFHLSFLGLLPGEMTQREREITFRQYVAAVVEAKLVDDEGGNINALGVFLEMDPAYVRYTLKSLVGPIYEEKVREFVVEKEAMTEANQAVLLQLVRDFHVEEADMQRIGLKYYGEKARGFWEKKQEFSEGELGELASLKSFLLLSDRDVDQIHEPLARDAFLQAVQADFARQKKAAEADLTAAPSAPPPPRRVSRPWPGVWVSPRTPATTYWARP
;
A
#
# COMPACT_ATOMS: atom_id res chain seq x y z
N MET A 1 -10.22 6.93 -51.86
CA MET A 1 -10.55 7.90 -50.80
C MET A 1 -9.77 7.55 -49.54
N ARG A 2 -8.63 8.24 -49.35
CA ARG A 2 -7.74 8.16 -48.18
C ARG A 2 -7.92 9.47 -47.39
N ARG A 3 -7.70 9.42 -46.07
CA ARG A 3 -7.70 10.50 -45.04
C ARG A 3 -9.04 10.75 -44.34
N GLN A 4 -9.14 10.30 -43.08
CA GLN A 4 -9.38 11.13 -41.87
C GLN A 4 -9.80 10.20 -40.74
N ARG A 5 -8.93 10.04 -39.72
CA ARG A 5 -9.25 9.73 -38.30
C ARG A 5 -7.96 9.36 -37.56
N ARG A 6 -7.13 10.37 -37.26
CA ARG A 6 -6.06 10.31 -36.25
C ARG A 6 -5.76 11.72 -35.73
N GLN A 7 -6.68 12.32 -34.99
CA GLN A 7 -6.42 13.42 -34.05
C GLN A 7 -7.54 13.36 -33.00
N GLY A 8 -7.24 12.87 -31.79
CA GLY A 8 -8.26 12.75 -30.74
C GLY A 8 -7.88 12.06 -29.44
N CYS A 9 -6.67 11.50 -29.29
CA CYS A 9 -6.27 10.80 -28.04
C CYS A 9 -5.11 11.41 -27.26
N SER A 10 -4.57 12.57 -27.67
CA SER A 10 -3.36 13.12 -27.04
C SER A 10 -3.60 14.03 -25.83
N MET A 11 -4.85 14.43 -25.52
CA MET A 11 -5.12 15.32 -24.37
C MET A 11 -5.51 14.59 -23.08
N ALA A 12 -6.03 13.36 -23.15
CA ALA A 12 -6.42 12.62 -21.94
C ALA A 12 -5.22 12.08 -21.15
N PHE A 13 -4.09 11.82 -21.81
CA PHE A 13 -2.88 11.27 -21.18
C PHE A 13 -2.07 12.31 -20.40
N VAL A 14 -2.17 13.60 -20.77
CA VAL A 14 -1.46 14.68 -20.07
C VAL A 14 -2.14 15.03 -18.74
N CYS A 15 -3.46 14.85 -18.62
CA CYS A 15 -4.18 15.11 -17.37
C CYS A 15 -3.93 14.05 -16.28
N ILE A 16 -3.62 12.81 -16.64
CA ILE A 16 -3.40 11.72 -15.66
C ILE A 16 -1.99 11.78 -15.05
N LEU A 17 -0.97 12.21 -15.81
CA LEU A 17 0.40 12.39 -15.30
C LEU A 17 0.55 13.64 -14.41
N LEU A 18 -0.32 14.64 -14.57
CA LEU A 18 -0.28 15.87 -13.76
C LEU A 18 -0.87 15.67 -12.35
N VAL A 19 -1.78 14.69 -12.18
CA VAL A 19 -2.39 14.37 -10.86
C VAL A 19 -1.46 13.53 -9.98
N ILE A 20 -0.59 12.70 -10.56
CA ILE A 20 0.37 11.88 -9.80
C ILE A 20 1.54 12.74 -9.26
N SER A 21 1.85 13.87 -9.90
CA SER A 21 2.90 14.80 -9.42
C SER A 21 2.43 15.76 -8.31
N LEU A 22 1.13 15.83 -8.01
CA LEU A 22 0.55 16.75 -7.02
C LEU A 22 0.28 16.12 -5.63
N ILE A 23 0.50 14.81 -5.46
CA ILE A 23 0.24 14.08 -4.20
C ILE A 23 1.55 13.75 -3.44
N GLY A 24 2.72 14.00 -4.04
CA GLY A 24 4.03 13.78 -3.43
C GLY A 24 4.66 15.02 -2.77
N GLY A 25 3.90 15.77 -1.97
CA GLY A 25 4.43 16.89 -1.20
C GLY A 25 4.87 16.46 0.21
N SER A 26 6.12 16.05 0.37
CA SER A 26 6.78 16.02 1.67
C SER A 26 8.04 16.87 1.61
N GLU A 27 7.99 17.99 2.33
CA GLU A 27 9.08 18.95 2.46
C GLU A 27 10.26 18.33 3.21
N ALA A 28 11.37 18.12 2.52
CA ALA A 28 12.66 17.88 3.16
C ALA A 28 13.38 19.23 3.34
N PHE A 29 13.28 19.77 4.55
CA PHE A 29 14.06 20.93 5.01
C PHE A 29 15.54 20.54 5.08
N ILE A 30 16.38 21.13 4.22
CA ILE A 30 17.83 21.02 4.28
C ILE A 30 18.36 22.12 5.21
N VAL A 31 18.90 21.73 6.38
CA VAL A 31 19.75 22.59 7.22
C VAL A 31 21.19 22.07 7.13
N PRO A 32 22.18 22.89 6.74
CA PRO A 32 23.56 22.44 6.63
C PRO A 32 24.31 22.62 7.96
N GLY A 33 25.02 21.55 8.36
CA GLY A 33 26.22 21.66 9.20
C GLY A 33 26.05 21.38 10.68
N SER A 34 26.44 20.19 11.12
CA SER A 34 27.13 20.03 12.40
C SER A 34 27.95 18.74 12.42
N ARG A 35 29.04 18.80 13.17
CA ARG A 35 30.24 17.98 13.07
C ARG A 35 30.06 16.57 13.62
N ILE A 36 30.68 15.64 12.91
CA ILE A 36 30.93 14.24 13.27
C ILE A 36 31.61 14.15 14.65
N ARG A 37 31.05 13.32 15.53
CA ARG A 37 31.79 12.65 16.62
C ARG A 37 31.46 11.15 16.60
N PRO A 38 32.45 10.26 16.76
CA PRO A 38 32.24 8.81 16.70
C PRO A 38 31.65 8.29 18.01
N ILE A 39 30.61 7.46 17.91
CA ILE A 39 30.06 6.66 19.01
C ILE A 39 30.67 5.25 18.93
N PRO A 40 31.10 4.67 20.06
CA PRO A 40 31.83 3.40 20.09
C PRO A 40 30.94 2.17 19.81
N SER A 41 31.58 1.17 19.24
CA SER A 41 31.10 -0.19 18.94
C SER A 41 30.44 -0.89 20.13
N ILE A 42 29.21 -1.37 19.92
CA ILE A 42 28.49 -2.29 20.80
C ILE A 42 28.83 -3.74 20.38
N PRO A 43 29.12 -4.65 21.32
CA PRO A 43 29.55 -6.01 21.01
C PRO A 43 28.41 -6.91 20.55
N SER A 44 28.75 -7.80 19.64
CA SER A 44 27.96 -8.89 19.08
C SER A 44 27.49 -9.88 20.15
N PHE A 45 26.18 -10.05 20.27
CA PHE A 45 25.59 -11.16 21.03
C PHE A 45 25.46 -12.39 20.13
N SER A 46 26.17 -13.45 20.52
CA SER A 46 26.11 -14.80 19.97
C SER A 46 24.79 -15.49 20.33
N SER A 47 24.08 -15.99 19.33
CA SER A 47 22.95 -16.92 19.50
C SER A 47 23.45 -18.34 19.83
N PRO A 48 22.91 -19.03 20.85
CA PRO A 48 23.16 -20.45 21.02
C PRO A 48 22.15 -21.27 20.20
N ALA A 49 22.68 -22.31 19.57
CA ALA A 49 21.95 -23.38 18.93
C ALA A 49 21.12 -24.19 19.95
N SER A 50 19.92 -24.63 19.56
CA SER A 50 19.28 -25.79 20.20
C SER A 50 18.34 -26.53 19.24
N SER A 51 18.87 -27.65 18.76
CA SER A 51 18.26 -28.98 18.63
C SER A 51 16.73 -29.13 18.65
N SER A 52 16.27 -29.82 17.61
CA SER A 52 15.02 -30.57 17.46
C SER A 52 14.65 -31.48 18.65
N SER A 53 13.38 -31.49 19.03
CA SER A 53 12.72 -32.69 19.52
C SER A 53 11.23 -32.70 19.16
N ARG A 54 10.86 -33.67 18.32
CA ARG A 54 9.47 -34.07 18.05
C ARG A 54 8.87 -34.66 19.34
N ARG A 55 7.76 -34.10 19.81
CA ARG A 55 6.75 -34.85 20.56
C ARG A 55 5.35 -34.47 20.10
N SER A 56 4.66 -35.49 19.60
CA SER A 56 3.21 -35.54 19.41
C SER A 56 2.49 -35.28 20.74
N PHE A 57 1.60 -34.28 20.76
CA PHE A 57 0.58 -34.15 21.79
C PHE A 57 -0.76 -33.83 21.11
N GLN A 58 -1.76 -34.65 21.41
CA GLN A 58 -3.17 -34.42 21.08
C GLN A 58 -3.65 -33.15 21.80
N PRO A 59 -4.59 -32.37 21.21
CA PRO A 59 -5.12 -31.20 21.88
C PRO A 59 -6.18 -31.58 22.92
N PRO A 60 -6.19 -30.96 24.12
CA PRO A 60 -7.33 -31.01 25.00
C PRO A 60 -8.37 -29.99 24.52
N THR A 61 -9.62 -30.44 24.55
CA THR A 61 -10.83 -29.65 24.38
C THR A 61 -10.94 -28.63 25.51
N THR A 62 -10.69 -27.35 25.23
CA THR A 62 -11.10 -26.24 26.09
C THR A 62 -11.66 -25.11 25.25
N ALA A 63 -12.97 -24.88 25.41
CA ALA A 63 -13.68 -23.74 24.88
C ALA A 63 -13.07 -22.44 25.40
N LEU A 64 -12.57 -21.60 24.50
CA LEU A 64 -12.15 -20.22 24.77
C LEU A 64 -13.16 -19.30 24.10
N SER A 65 -14.07 -18.79 24.93
CA SER A 65 -14.92 -17.64 24.65
C SER A 65 -14.06 -16.40 24.44
N SER A 66 -14.27 -15.72 23.31
CA SER A 66 -13.66 -14.46 22.94
C SER A 66 -14.01 -13.34 23.95
N PRO A 67 -13.07 -12.44 24.33
CA PRO A 67 -13.42 -11.27 25.11
C PRO A 67 -14.07 -10.24 24.18
N SER A 68 -15.39 -10.16 24.20
CA SER A 68 -16.11 -9.00 23.67
C SER A 68 -15.69 -7.76 24.47
N ARG A 69 -14.94 -6.83 23.87
CA ARG A 69 -14.81 -5.47 24.37
C ARG A 69 -16.18 -4.80 24.29
N ARG A 70 -16.98 -4.93 25.34
CA ARG A 70 -18.14 -4.08 25.59
C ARG A 70 -17.62 -2.76 26.13
N PHE A 71 -17.96 -1.66 25.46
CA PHE A 71 -17.94 -0.33 26.06
C PHE A 71 -18.81 -0.35 27.33
N PRO A 72 -18.44 0.36 28.41
CA PRO A 72 -19.24 0.38 29.62
C PRO A 72 -20.55 1.13 29.34
N SER A 73 -21.66 0.39 29.31
CA SER A 73 -22.99 0.97 29.48
C SER A 73 -23.05 1.57 30.89
N PHE A 74 -23.32 2.86 30.99
CA PHE A 74 -23.54 3.57 32.25
C PHE A 74 -24.60 2.85 33.11
N ALA A 75 -24.14 2.11 34.11
CA ALA A 75 -25.00 1.60 35.17
C ALA A 75 -25.19 2.73 36.18
N SER A 76 -26.32 3.43 36.06
CA SER A 76 -26.78 4.38 37.07
C SER A 76 -26.94 3.64 38.41
N ARG A 77 -26.07 3.93 39.38
CA ARG A 77 -26.16 3.39 40.73
C ARG A 77 -27.41 3.95 41.41
N ARG A 78 -28.35 3.06 41.71
CA ARG A 78 -29.48 3.30 42.60
C ARG A 78 -28.98 3.70 43.99
N LEU A 79 -29.10 4.98 44.32
CA LEU A 79 -29.26 5.43 45.71
C LEU A 79 -30.75 5.45 46.02
N GLY A 80 -31.11 4.83 47.15
CA GLY A 80 -32.49 4.53 47.50
C GLY A 80 -33.35 5.76 47.80
N GLY A 81 -34.62 5.66 47.42
CA GLY A 81 -35.72 6.00 48.32
C GLY A 81 -36.05 7.47 48.54
N ARG A 82 -36.03 8.31 47.51
CA ARG A 82 -36.92 9.49 47.41
C ARG A 82 -37.43 9.56 45.98
N SER A 83 -38.76 9.65 45.83
CA SER A 83 -39.41 9.94 44.55
C SER A 83 -38.96 11.32 44.09
N LEU A 84 -37.87 11.37 43.32
CA LEU A 84 -37.39 12.56 42.65
C LEU A 84 -38.39 12.83 41.52
N THR A 85 -39.16 13.91 41.67
CA THR A 85 -39.76 14.63 40.54
C THR A 85 -38.75 14.66 39.39
N MET A 86 -39.17 14.28 38.18
CA MET A 86 -38.32 14.29 36.98
C MET A 86 -37.43 15.54 37.00
N LEU A 87 -36.11 15.34 37.11
CA LEU A 87 -35.14 16.43 37.05
C LEU A 87 -35.27 17.04 35.65
N LYS A 88 -35.92 18.21 35.55
CA LYS A 88 -35.93 19.02 34.33
C LYS A 88 -34.45 19.22 33.96
N GLU A 89 -34.05 18.71 32.80
CA GLU A 89 -32.70 18.97 32.29
C GLU A 89 -32.55 20.48 32.19
N PRO A 90 -31.51 21.07 32.77
CA PRO A 90 -31.44 22.51 32.82
C PRO A 90 -31.21 23.07 31.42
N GLN A 91 -31.84 24.20 31.23
CA GLN A 91 -31.85 24.95 29.99
C GLN A 91 -31.15 26.29 30.25
N GLY A 92 -30.68 26.96 29.19
CA GLY A 92 -30.07 28.28 29.35
C GLY A 92 -31.00 29.26 30.09
N SER A 93 -32.32 29.11 29.93
CA SER A 93 -33.37 29.88 30.61
C SER A 93 -33.34 29.79 32.14
N ASP A 94 -32.75 28.72 32.71
CA ASP A 94 -32.59 28.61 34.16
C ASP A 94 -31.67 29.70 34.73
N ALA A 95 -30.78 30.26 33.90
CA ALA A 95 -30.00 31.44 34.27
C ALA A 95 -30.90 32.62 34.62
N PHE A 96 -31.94 32.86 33.81
CA PHE A 96 -32.90 33.94 34.05
C PHE A 96 -33.69 33.70 35.33
N ALA A 97 -34.10 32.46 35.60
CA ALA A 97 -34.78 32.10 36.84
C ALA A 97 -33.90 32.39 38.08
N ARG A 98 -32.59 32.09 38.01
CA ARG A 98 -31.63 32.40 39.08
C ARG A 98 -31.47 33.91 39.29
N VAL A 99 -31.42 34.71 38.22
CA VAL A 99 -31.36 36.18 38.31
C VAL A 99 -32.61 36.71 39.03
N VAL A 100 -33.80 36.22 38.66
CA VAL A 100 -35.07 36.61 39.29
C VAL A 100 -35.13 36.18 40.76
N GLU A 101 -34.66 34.97 41.10
CA GLU A 101 -34.67 34.45 42.47
C GLU A 101 -33.69 35.19 43.39
N LYS A 102 -32.50 35.55 42.87
CA LYS A 102 -31.49 36.32 43.60
C LYS A 102 -32.02 37.69 44.03
N GLU A 103 -32.86 38.33 43.20
CA GLU A 103 -33.54 39.58 43.55
C GLU A 103 -34.62 39.39 44.63
N GLY A 104 -35.32 38.25 44.64
CA GLY A 104 -36.29 37.92 45.68
C GLY A 104 -35.70 37.93 47.10
N LYS A 105 -34.38 37.77 47.21
CA LYS A 105 -33.59 37.82 48.46
C LYS A 105 -33.03 39.21 48.76
N LEU A 106 -33.11 40.17 47.83
CA LEU A 106 -32.71 41.57 48.03
C LEU A 106 -33.86 42.39 48.66
N SER A 107 -33.50 43.33 49.54
CA SER A 107 -34.41 44.04 50.46
C SER A 107 -35.64 44.70 49.81
N PRO A 108 -36.75 44.93 50.57
CA PRO A 108 -38.03 45.48 50.09
C PRO A 108 -37.98 46.82 49.32
N LEU A 109 -36.86 47.55 49.42
CA LEU A 109 -36.61 48.81 48.70
C LEU A 109 -36.50 48.63 47.18
N ALA A 110 -36.05 47.47 46.68
CA ALA A 110 -36.01 47.18 45.24
C ALA A 110 -37.43 47.06 44.63
N LYS A 111 -38.41 46.63 45.45
CA LYS A 111 -39.82 46.48 45.03
C LYS A 111 -40.57 47.81 44.93
N LEU A 112 -39.96 48.93 45.33
CA LEU A 112 -40.65 50.20 45.51
C LEU A 112 -40.64 51.12 44.27
N HIS A 113 -40.04 50.72 43.14
CA HIS A 113 -39.81 51.62 41.99
C HIS A 113 -40.20 51.08 40.61
N SER A 114 -41.04 50.05 40.50
CA SER A 114 -41.51 49.49 39.21
C SER A 114 -42.60 50.31 38.48
N GLY A 115 -42.68 51.63 38.69
CA GLY A 115 -43.69 52.49 38.06
C GLY A 115 -43.11 53.75 37.41
N PRO A 116 -43.53 54.12 36.19
CA PRO A 116 -43.15 55.41 35.61
C PRO A 116 -43.90 56.53 36.35
N ALA A 117 -43.16 57.53 36.85
CA ALA A 117 -43.67 58.81 37.38
C ALA A 117 -44.41 58.83 38.75
N GLN A 118 -43.71 58.51 39.84
CA GLN A 118 -44.04 59.05 41.18
C GLN A 118 -42.90 59.84 41.87
N ILE A 119 -41.87 60.25 41.14
CA ILE A 119 -40.83 61.16 41.69
C ILE A 119 -41.28 62.64 41.68
N LEU A 120 -42.42 62.98 41.05
CA LEU A 120 -42.94 64.36 41.06
C LEU A 120 -43.90 64.69 42.23
N LYS A 121 -44.05 63.80 43.22
CA LYS A 121 -44.78 64.08 44.48
C LYS A 121 -44.03 63.64 45.75
N VAL A 122 -42.70 63.70 45.73
CA VAL A 122 -41.92 63.95 46.94
C VAL A 122 -41.29 65.32 46.79
N THR A 123 -42.11 66.34 47.01
CA THR A 123 -41.66 67.70 47.32
C THR A 123 -40.65 67.61 48.46
N THR A 124 -39.40 67.98 48.18
CA THR A 124 -38.47 68.62 49.15
C THR A 124 -38.61 68.14 50.59
N VAL A 125 -38.25 66.89 50.87
CA VAL A 125 -37.79 66.50 52.20
C VAL A 125 -36.29 66.20 52.07
N PRO A 126 -35.41 67.01 52.68
CA PRO A 126 -33.98 66.74 52.60
C PRO A 126 -33.69 65.49 53.42
N LEU A 127 -33.37 64.38 52.75
CA LEU A 127 -32.96 63.12 53.40
C LEU A 127 -31.70 63.28 54.29
N ALA A 128 -30.99 64.41 54.19
CA ALA A 128 -29.94 64.80 55.13
C ALA A 128 -30.45 65.08 56.56
N ALA A 129 -31.74 65.37 56.75
CA ALA A 129 -32.31 65.68 58.06
C ALA A 129 -32.57 64.44 58.92
N VAL A 130 -32.80 63.26 58.34
CA VAL A 130 -33.12 62.04 59.13
C VAL A 130 -31.84 61.38 59.68
N GLY A 131 -30.70 61.48 58.98
CA GLY A 131 -29.41 61.03 59.48
C GLY A 131 -28.79 61.94 60.55
N GLY A 132 -28.94 63.26 60.41
CA GLY A 132 -28.40 64.24 61.39
C GLY A 132 -29.25 64.38 62.67
N PHE A 133 -30.53 64.06 62.63
CA PHE A 133 -31.44 64.17 63.78
C PHE A 133 -31.34 63.00 64.77
N LEU A 134 -30.77 61.85 64.35
CA LEU A 134 -30.51 60.70 65.23
C LEU A 134 -29.10 60.69 65.84
N ALA A 135 -28.17 61.49 65.32
CA ALA A 135 -26.78 61.55 65.79
C ALA A 135 -26.44 62.83 66.60
N THR A 136 -27.41 63.70 66.89
CA THR A 136 -27.19 64.89 67.72
C THR A 136 -27.60 64.63 69.19
N PRO A 137 -26.66 64.67 70.15
CA PRO A 137 -27.01 64.51 71.55
C PRO A 137 -27.91 65.67 72.01
N LYS A 138 -28.93 65.34 72.80
CA LYS A 138 -29.88 66.31 73.38
C LYS A 138 -29.17 67.24 74.35
N GLY A 139 -28.75 68.40 73.86
CA GLY A 139 -28.27 69.51 74.70
C GLY A 139 -27.07 70.25 74.11
N ALA A 140 -27.30 71.11 73.12
CA ALA A 140 -26.37 72.19 72.78
C ALA A 140 -27.11 73.29 72.01
N GLY A 141 -27.02 74.51 72.51
CA GLY A 141 -27.64 75.71 71.94
C GLY A 141 -27.12 76.06 70.54
N GLY A 142 -27.91 76.86 69.83
CA GLY A 142 -27.74 77.13 68.42
C GLY A 142 -26.45 77.86 68.05
N MET A 143 -25.65 77.26 67.17
CA MET A 143 -24.76 77.96 66.22
C MET A 143 -24.16 77.03 65.13
N PHE A 144 -24.91 76.04 64.59
CA PHE A 144 -24.39 75.16 63.51
C PHE A 144 -25.41 74.86 62.42
N ARG A 145 -25.98 75.91 61.79
CA ARG A 145 -26.86 75.79 60.61
C ARG A 145 -26.25 76.29 59.28
N VAL A 146 -24.97 76.66 59.25
CA VAL A 146 -24.34 77.25 58.05
C VAL A 146 -23.31 76.33 57.36
N PHE A 147 -22.97 75.17 57.93
CA PHE A 147 -22.05 74.19 57.31
C PHE A 147 -22.75 72.97 56.66
N GLY A 148 -24.04 73.09 56.34
CA GLY A 148 -24.82 72.01 55.70
C GLY A 148 -24.76 71.95 54.17
N GLY A 149 -24.02 72.85 53.51
CA GLY A 149 -24.02 72.98 52.04
C GLY A 149 -22.83 72.33 51.31
N LEU A 150 -21.71 72.06 52.01
CA LEU A 150 -20.46 71.64 51.34
C LEU A 150 -20.05 70.17 51.58
N VAL A 151 -20.69 69.46 52.52
CA VAL A 151 -20.39 68.03 52.82
C VAL A 151 -21.38 67.08 52.12
N GLY A 152 -22.46 67.60 51.52
CA GLY A 152 -23.43 66.79 50.74
C GLY A 152 -22.89 66.25 49.43
N GLY A 153 -21.87 66.89 48.82
CA GLY A 153 -21.34 66.51 47.51
C GLY A 153 -20.58 65.18 47.46
N LEU A 154 -20.07 64.69 48.60
CA LEU A 154 -19.35 63.41 48.67
C LEU A 154 -20.27 62.22 49.02
N VAL A 155 -21.29 62.41 49.86
CA VAL A 155 -22.28 61.36 50.17
C VAL A 155 -23.25 61.15 48.99
N LEU A 156 -23.52 62.19 48.19
CA LEU A 156 -24.34 62.09 46.97
C LEU A 156 -23.71 61.18 45.91
N LYS A 157 -22.38 61.10 45.80
CA LYS A 157 -21.72 60.19 44.83
C LYS A 157 -21.93 58.72 45.21
N GLU A 158 -21.86 58.41 46.49
CA GLU A 158 -22.01 57.03 46.97
C GLU A 158 -23.48 56.58 47.05
N VAL A 159 -24.41 57.51 47.32
CA VAL A 159 -25.85 57.24 47.20
C VAL A 159 -26.26 57.12 45.73
N ASN A 160 -25.75 57.98 44.83
CA ASN A 160 -26.03 57.88 43.41
C ASN A 160 -25.42 56.62 42.77
N SER A 161 -24.22 56.20 43.18
CA SER A 161 -23.66 54.92 42.71
C SER A 161 -24.52 53.74 43.16
N LYS A 162 -24.92 53.68 44.45
CA LYS A 162 -25.83 52.64 44.97
C LYS A 162 -27.19 52.65 44.28
N LEU A 163 -27.77 53.82 44.03
CA LEU A 163 -29.04 53.95 43.30
C LEU A 163 -28.92 53.49 41.85
N ARG A 164 -27.82 53.79 41.16
CA ARG A 164 -27.54 53.26 39.82
C ARG A 164 -27.42 51.74 39.84
N THR A 165 -26.68 51.17 40.79
CA THR A 165 -26.58 49.71 40.94
C THR A 165 -27.94 49.06 41.19
N MET A 166 -28.81 49.67 42.00
CA MET A 166 -30.17 49.16 42.23
C MET A 166 -31.05 49.24 40.98
N ARG A 167 -30.97 50.34 40.21
CA ARG A 167 -31.71 50.49 38.95
C ARG A 167 -31.25 49.48 37.91
N GLN A 168 -29.94 49.30 37.79
CA GLN A 168 -29.34 48.31 36.90
C GLN A 168 -29.78 46.90 37.27
N ALA A 169 -29.71 46.51 38.55
CA ALA A 169 -30.17 45.21 39.02
C ALA A 169 -31.68 45.00 38.80
N GLY A 170 -32.50 46.02 39.04
CA GLY A 170 -33.94 45.94 38.78
C GLY A 170 -34.27 45.82 37.29
N ALA A 171 -33.51 46.52 36.43
CA ALA A 171 -33.63 46.42 34.98
C ALA A 171 -33.22 45.03 34.48
N GLU A 172 -32.09 44.50 34.96
CA GLU A 172 -31.62 43.14 34.67
C GLU A 172 -32.68 42.09 35.01
N VAL A 173 -33.29 42.19 36.21
CA VAL A 173 -34.33 41.25 36.63
C VAL A 173 -35.61 41.41 35.81
N ALA A 174 -35.99 42.63 35.45
CA ALA A 174 -37.16 42.87 34.60
C ALA A 174 -36.98 42.27 33.20
N VAL A 175 -35.78 42.36 32.63
CA VAL A 175 -35.45 41.73 31.34
C VAL A 175 -35.38 40.22 31.48
N ALA A 176 -34.77 39.69 32.55
CA ALA A 176 -34.76 38.26 32.82
C ALA A 176 -36.19 37.67 32.94
N ARG A 177 -37.12 38.39 33.61
CA ARG A 177 -38.55 37.99 33.65
C ARG A 177 -39.17 37.98 32.26
N LEU A 178 -38.92 39.01 31.46
CA LEU A 178 -39.41 39.07 30.09
C LEU A 178 -38.90 37.87 29.26
N LEU A 179 -37.62 37.52 29.39
CA LEU A 179 -37.04 36.37 28.68
C LEU A 179 -37.63 35.03 29.16
N LEU A 180 -37.96 34.90 30.44
CA LEU A 180 -38.68 33.72 30.97
C LEU A 180 -40.11 33.63 30.44
N ASP A 181 -40.82 34.76 30.37
CA ASP A 181 -42.20 34.81 29.85
C ASP A 181 -42.26 34.36 28.37
N TYR A 182 -41.14 34.49 27.64
CA TYR A 182 -40.98 34.10 26.24
C TYR A 182 -40.03 32.90 26.05
N GLU A 183 -39.80 32.07 27.08
CA GLU A 183 -38.83 30.94 27.04
C GLU A 183 -39.03 30.01 25.82
N SER A 184 -40.27 29.78 25.39
CA SER A 184 -40.59 28.93 24.25
C SER A 184 -40.49 29.61 22.88
N ASP A 185 -40.41 30.94 22.83
CA ASP A 185 -40.47 31.73 21.58
C ASP A 185 -39.66 33.03 21.70
N ILE A 186 -38.38 32.90 22.08
CA ILE A 186 -37.45 34.02 22.23
C ILE A 186 -37.26 34.76 20.89
N ALA A 187 -37.34 34.04 19.75
CA ALA A 187 -37.23 34.59 18.41
C ALA A 187 -38.30 35.67 18.09
N SER A 188 -39.47 35.61 18.76
CA SER A 188 -40.51 36.63 18.61
C SER A 188 -40.18 37.97 19.31
N LEU A 189 -39.18 37.97 20.20
CA LEU A 189 -38.81 39.14 20.98
C LEU A 189 -37.91 40.08 20.18
N THR A 190 -38.20 41.39 20.22
CA THR A 190 -37.44 42.40 19.48
C THR A 190 -36.54 43.24 20.42
N PRO A 191 -35.40 43.74 19.94
CA PRO A 191 -34.53 44.65 20.70
C PRO A 191 -35.26 45.87 21.26
N SER A 192 -36.26 46.38 20.52
CA SER A 192 -37.05 47.54 20.94
C SER A 192 -37.95 47.22 22.14
N ALA A 193 -38.49 46.00 22.24
CA ALA A 193 -39.26 45.55 23.40
C ALA A 193 -38.39 45.45 24.65
N VAL A 194 -37.18 44.89 24.53
CA VAL A 194 -36.21 44.80 25.63
C VAL A 194 -35.74 46.20 26.06
N LYS A 195 -35.47 47.09 25.09
CA LYS A 195 -35.13 48.49 25.35
C LYS A 195 -36.26 49.25 26.06
N ALA A 196 -37.53 48.97 25.72
CA ALA A 196 -38.67 49.59 26.38
C ALA A 196 -38.80 49.16 27.87
N VAL A 197 -38.39 47.94 28.22
CA VAL A 197 -38.35 47.49 29.62
C VAL A 197 -37.25 48.19 30.39
N THR A 198 -36.03 48.23 29.86
CA THR A 198 -34.89 48.89 30.52
C THR A 198 -35.05 50.41 30.64
N ALA A 199 -35.71 51.06 29.67
CA ALA A 199 -36.02 52.49 29.73
C ALA A 199 -36.85 52.89 30.96
N LYS A 200 -37.67 51.97 31.52
CA LYS A 200 -38.45 52.23 32.75
C LYS A 200 -37.57 52.44 33.99
N TYR A 201 -36.32 51.99 33.94
CA TYR A 201 -35.37 52.04 35.04
C TYR A 201 -34.33 53.16 34.90
N ASP A 202 -34.45 54.04 33.89
CA ASP A 202 -33.53 55.17 33.65
C ASP A 202 -32.06 54.72 33.50
N VAL A 203 -31.88 53.59 32.80
CA VAL A 203 -30.58 52.98 32.50
C VAL A 203 -30.03 53.61 31.21
N ASN A 204 -28.76 54.03 31.24
CA ASN A 204 -28.14 54.61 30.04
C ASN A 204 -27.76 53.53 29.01
N TYR A 205 -27.33 53.91 27.80
CA TYR A 205 -27.03 52.95 26.74
C TYR A 205 -25.90 51.96 27.10
N ALA A 206 -24.82 52.43 27.74
CA ALA A 206 -23.70 51.57 28.14
C ALA A 206 -24.13 50.57 29.23
N GLU A 207 -24.90 51.03 30.22
CA GLU A 207 -25.46 50.15 31.26
C GLU A 207 -26.48 49.16 30.68
N HIS A 208 -27.27 49.56 29.68
CA HIS A 208 -28.20 48.69 28.98
C HIS A 208 -27.46 47.56 28.27
N LEU A 209 -26.43 47.88 27.47
CA LEU A 209 -25.59 46.88 26.80
C LEU A 209 -24.93 45.93 27.81
N GLU A 210 -24.44 46.46 28.93
CA GLU A 210 -23.83 45.64 29.99
C GLU A 210 -24.82 44.63 30.59
N ILE A 211 -26.07 45.05 30.83
CA ILE A 211 -27.13 44.14 31.29
C ILE A 211 -27.40 43.05 30.24
N MET A 212 -27.54 43.42 28.96
CA MET A 212 -27.80 42.45 27.89
C MET A 212 -26.67 41.42 27.79
N ARG A 213 -25.40 41.89 27.82
CA ARG A 213 -24.20 41.05 27.81
C ARG A 213 -24.16 40.12 29.02
N THR A 214 -24.49 40.61 30.21
CA THR A 214 -24.52 39.81 31.45
C THR A 214 -25.56 38.70 31.40
N LEU A 215 -26.77 39.00 30.90
CA LEU A 215 -27.84 38.01 30.74
C LEU A 215 -27.48 36.95 29.69
N TYR A 216 -26.90 37.37 28.56
CA TYR A 216 -26.41 36.45 27.53
C TYR A 216 -25.30 35.53 28.05
N THR A 217 -24.31 36.09 28.74
CA THR A 217 -23.20 35.33 29.36
C THR A 217 -23.74 34.32 30.36
N SER A 218 -24.69 34.73 31.21
CA SER A 218 -25.32 33.84 32.20
C SER A 218 -26.10 32.69 31.53
N PHE A 219 -26.80 32.97 30.44
CA PHE A 219 -27.51 31.96 29.64
C PHE A 219 -26.53 30.95 29.04
N LEU A 220 -25.46 31.43 28.41
CA LEU A 220 -24.39 30.59 27.85
C LEU A 220 -23.76 29.69 28.93
N VAL A 221 -23.34 30.26 30.06
CA VAL A 221 -22.75 29.51 31.18
C VAL A 221 -23.72 28.46 31.73
N ALA A 222 -25.03 28.75 31.78
CA ALA A 222 -26.02 27.75 32.18
C ALA A 222 -26.12 26.57 31.21
N MET A 223 -26.01 26.80 29.89
CA MET A 223 -25.97 25.73 28.89
C MET A 223 -24.73 24.83 29.03
N LEU A 224 -23.62 25.37 29.53
CA LEU A 224 -22.36 24.65 29.73
C LEU A 224 -22.38 23.70 30.93
N GLN A 225 -23.32 23.86 31.87
CA GLN A 225 -23.48 22.94 33.01
C GLN A 225 -23.75 21.50 32.55
N TRP A 226 -24.22 21.32 31.32
CA TRP A 226 -24.42 20.01 30.70
C TRP A 226 -23.50 19.87 29.50
N PRO A 227 -22.42 19.07 29.60
CA PRO A 227 -21.37 18.99 28.59
C PRO A 227 -21.80 18.31 27.28
N GLN A 228 -23.07 17.92 27.13
CA GLN A 228 -23.59 17.35 25.90
C GLN A 228 -24.05 18.45 24.93
N VAL A 229 -23.68 18.30 23.66
CA VAL A 229 -24.10 19.20 22.58
C VAL A 229 -25.54 18.90 22.18
N ARG A 230 -26.38 19.92 22.08
CA ARG A 230 -27.70 19.83 21.44
C ARG A 230 -27.77 20.73 20.22
N MET A 231 -28.40 20.27 19.15
CA MET A 231 -28.43 20.99 17.87
C MET A 231 -29.18 22.31 17.90
N GLN A 232 -30.17 22.42 18.80
CA GLN A 232 -30.96 23.64 18.96
C GLN A 232 -30.22 24.75 19.71
N GLU A 233 -29.11 24.42 20.39
CA GLU A 233 -28.40 25.37 21.25
C GLU A 233 -27.77 26.55 20.50
N PRO A 234 -27.06 26.36 19.35
CA PRO A 234 -26.59 27.48 18.55
C PRO A 234 -27.73 28.39 18.06
N ALA A 235 -28.87 27.81 17.64
CA ALA A 235 -30.03 28.59 17.21
C ALA A 235 -30.63 29.40 18.36
N SER A 236 -30.76 28.79 19.56
CA SER A 236 -31.23 29.51 20.76
C SER A 236 -30.30 30.65 21.16
N LEU A 237 -28.99 30.51 20.98
CA LEU A 237 -28.02 31.60 21.22
C LEU A 237 -28.19 32.72 20.18
N MET A 238 -28.47 32.40 18.92
CA MET A 238 -28.76 33.41 17.90
C MET A 238 -30.04 34.16 18.20
N ASP A 239 -31.13 33.45 18.48
CA ASP A 239 -32.42 34.04 18.82
C ASP A 239 -32.28 34.96 20.03
N LEU A 240 -31.54 34.54 21.06
CA LEU A 240 -31.28 35.37 22.23
C LEU A 240 -30.42 36.60 21.88
N SER A 241 -29.34 36.44 21.13
CA SER A 241 -28.49 37.58 20.73
C SER A 241 -29.26 38.62 19.91
N ALA A 242 -30.13 38.16 19.00
CA ALA A 242 -30.99 38.99 18.18
C ALA A 242 -32.06 39.68 19.02
N ALA A 243 -32.69 38.98 19.96
CA ALA A 243 -33.69 39.54 20.87
C ALA A 243 -33.10 40.63 21.79
N LEU A 244 -31.86 40.41 22.26
CA LEU A 244 -31.12 41.37 23.10
C LEU A 244 -30.49 42.51 22.29
N GLY A 245 -30.44 42.41 20.96
CA GLY A 245 -29.84 43.41 20.08
C GLY A 245 -28.33 43.55 20.25
N LEU A 246 -27.65 42.42 20.49
CA LEU A 246 -26.19 42.38 20.62
C LEU A 246 -25.53 42.37 19.24
N ASP A 247 -24.45 43.15 19.09
CA ASP A 247 -23.57 43.05 17.94
C ASP A 247 -22.50 41.96 18.15
N SER A 248 -21.78 41.61 17.09
CA SER A 248 -20.78 40.56 17.14
C SER A 248 -19.63 40.84 18.10
N SER A 249 -19.20 42.09 18.23
CA SER A 249 -18.19 42.49 19.21
C SER A 249 -18.66 42.20 20.65
N THR A 250 -19.90 42.54 20.98
CA THR A 250 -20.46 42.29 22.33
C THR A 250 -20.67 40.81 22.59
N ILE A 251 -21.02 40.04 21.56
CA ILE A 251 -21.08 38.57 21.63
C ILE A 251 -19.68 37.99 21.88
N GLY A 252 -18.65 38.45 21.18
CA GLY A 252 -17.24 38.12 21.43
C GLY A 252 -16.83 38.31 22.89
N ASP A 253 -17.14 39.47 23.45
CA ASP A 253 -16.87 39.78 24.86
C ASP A 253 -17.64 38.88 25.82
N ALA A 254 -18.90 38.54 25.50
CA ALA A 254 -19.71 37.65 26.32
C ALA A 254 -19.17 36.21 26.33
N HIS A 255 -18.69 35.71 25.19
CA HIS A 255 -18.06 34.39 25.10
C HIS A 255 -16.72 34.34 25.83
N CYS A 256 -15.93 35.41 25.79
CA CYS A 256 -14.72 35.53 26.61
C CYS A 256 -15.06 35.53 28.10
N ALA A 257 -16.07 36.29 28.52
CA ALA A 257 -16.53 36.29 29.91
C ALA A 257 -17.05 34.90 30.36
N ALA A 258 -17.74 34.17 29.48
CA ALA A 258 -18.14 32.80 29.74
C ALA A 258 -16.94 31.85 29.87
N ALA A 259 -15.89 32.06 29.08
CA ALA A 259 -14.64 31.31 29.19
C ALA A 259 -13.91 31.59 30.51
N GLU A 260 -13.86 32.84 30.95
CA GLU A 260 -13.31 33.22 32.27
C GLU A 260 -14.08 32.53 33.41
N GLU A 261 -15.41 32.49 33.31
CA GLU A 261 -16.26 31.83 34.29
C GLU A 261 -16.08 30.30 34.28
N VAL A 262 -15.93 29.69 33.11
CA VAL A 262 -15.56 28.27 32.97
C VAL A 262 -14.20 28.01 33.62
N ALA A 263 -13.19 28.83 33.35
CA ALA A 263 -11.87 28.71 33.95
C ALA A 263 -11.94 28.85 35.48
N ARG A 264 -12.77 29.77 36.00
CA ARG A 264 -13.02 29.94 37.44
C ARG A 264 -13.71 28.71 38.04
N MET A 265 -14.78 28.21 37.42
CA MET A 265 -15.50 27.02 37.87
C MET A 265 -14.57 25.80 37.93
N LEU A 266 -13.71 25.64 36.92
CA LEU A 266 -12.71 24.58 36.93
C LEU A 266 -11.71 24.79 38.07
N ALA A 267 -11.15 26.00 38.23
CA ALA A 267 -10.21 26.32 39.30
C ALA A 267 -10.75 26.05 40.72
N GLU A 268 -12.05 26.17 40.94
CA GLU A 268 -12.71 25.89 42.23
C GLU A 268 -12.82 24.39 42.56
N VAL A 269 -12.78 23.52 41.56
CA VAL A 269 -12.79 22.06 41.77
C VAL A 269 -11.35 21.56 41.91
N PRO A 270 -10.98 20.89 43.02
CA PRO A 270 -9.65 20.28 43.19
C PRO A 270 -9.33 19.33 42.03
N LEU A 271 -8.09 19.33 41.55
CA LEU A 271 -7.67 18.53 40.38
C LEU A 271 -7.98 17.03 40.56
N GLU A 272 -7.93 16.53 41.80
CA GLU A 272 -8.22 15.13 42.14
C GLU A 272 -9.72 14.79 42.06
N GLU A 273 -10.60 15.79 42.16
CA GLU A 273 -12.06 15.66 42.09
C GLU A 273 -12.61 16.00 40.70
N ARG A 274 -11.77 16.51 39.79
CA ARG A 274 -12.18 16.82 38.41
C ARG A 274 -12.35 15.55 37.59
N GLU A 275 -13.58 15.31 37.16
CA GLU A 275 -13.85 14.37 36.09
C GLU A 275 -13.34 14.97 34.77
N GLU A 276 -12.24 14.43 34.25
CA GLU A 276 -11.63 14.88 33.00
C GLU A 276 -12.66 14.95 31.86
N ALA A 277 -13.56 13.97 31.74
CA ALA A 277 -14.61 13.96 30.74
C ALA A 277 -15.61 15.14 30.88
N TRP A 278 -15.90 15.57 32.11
CA TRP A 278 -16.80 16.70 32.37
C TRP A 278 -16.13 18.03 32.02
N GLU A 279 -14.88 18.24 32.46
CA GLU A 279 -14.08 19.42 32.12
C GLU A 279 -13.91 19.56 30.61
N GLN A 280 -13.49 18.48 29.95
CA GLN A 280 -13.29 18.45 28.50
C GLN A 280 -14.59 18.71 27.74
N GLY A 281 -15.70 18.16 28.21
CA GLY A 281 -17.01 18.37 27.61
C GLY A 281 -17.51 19.81 27.77
N MET A 282 -17.29 20.44 28.94
CA MET A 282 -17.69 21.82 29.20
C MET A 282 -16.91 22.81 28.32
N VAL A 283 -15.58 22.68 28.29
CA VAL A 283 -14.69 23.49 27.46
C VAL A 283 -14.98 23.26 25.97
N GLY A 284 -15.08 21.99 25.55
CA GLY A 284 -15.40 21.63 24.17
C GLY A 284 -16.75 22.19 23.73
N LYS A 285 -17.76 22.17 24.61
CA LYS A 285 -19.10 22.71 24.30
C LYS A 285 -19.08 24.23 24.15
N LEU A 286 -18.36 24.95 25.01
CA LEU A 286 -18.20 26.40 24.85
C LEU A 286 -17.55 26.73 23.50
N LEU A 287 -16.45 26.07 23.17
CA LEU A 287 -15.77 26.28 21.89
C LEU A 287 -16.67 25.91 20.71
N PHE A 288 -17.43 24.82 20.80
CA PHE A 288 -18.40 24.42 19.78
C PHE A 288 -19.49 25.48 19.57
N LEU A 289 -20.13 25.94 20.65
CA LEU A 289 -21.18 26.95 20.58
C LEU A 289 -20.66 28.27 20.02
N SER A 290 -19.46 28.69 20.43
CA SER A 290 -18.76 29.88 19.91
C SER A 290 -18.51 29.75 18.42
N ASP A 291 -17.90 28.63 18.02
CA ASP A 291 -17.54 28.34 16.63
C ASP A 291 -18.76 28.32 15.69
N ARG A 292 -19.84 27.64 16.10
CA ARG A 292 -21.08 27.57 15.31
C ARG A 292 -21.82 28.90 15.25
N LEU A 293 -21.75 29.71 16.30
CA LEU A 293 -22.37 31.03 16.32
C LEU A 293 -21.65 31.98 15.36
N TYR A 294 -20.32 32.09 15.46
CA TYR A 294 -19.53 32.96 14.60
C TYR A 294 -19.58 32.53 13.13
N ALA A 295 -19.66 31.22 12.85
CA ALA A 295 -19.79 30.72 11.49
C ALA A 295 -21.05 31.21 10.74
N GLN A 296 -22.08 31.70 11.45
CA GLN A 296 -23.28 32.27 10.81
C GLN A 296 -23.36 33.79 10.89
N LEU A 297 -22.67 34.41 11.85
CA LEU A 297 -22.69 35.86 12.05
C LEU A 297 -21.61 36.61 11.26
N GLU A 298 -20.48 35.96 10.99
CA GLU A 298 -19.24 36.65 10.64
C GLU A 298 -18.51 36.04 9.45
N GLU A 299 -17.61 36.84 8.85
CA GLU A 299 -16.62 36.36 7.88
C GLU A 299 -15.57 35.46 8.56
N GLU A 300 -14.89 34.62 7.76
CA GLU A 300 -13.97 33.60 8.26
C GLU A 300 -12.84 34.19 9.12
N GLU A 301 -12.26 35.34 8.72
CA GLU A 301 -11.19 36.03 9.48
C GLU A 301 -11.67 36.50 10.86
N THR A 302 -12.88 37.05 10.95
CA THR A 302 -13.46 37.51 12.23
C THR A 302 -13.79 36.33 13.13
N ARG A 303 -14.30 35.22 12.56
CA ARG A 303 -14.55 33.97 13.31
C ARG A 303 -13.25 33.43 13.92
N GLU A 304 -12.16 33.38 13.15
CA GLU A 304 -10.87 32.93 13.65
C GLU A 304 -10.34 33.83 14.77
N TYR A 305 -10.48 35.14 14.63
CA TYR A 305 -10.07 36.12 15.63
C TYR A 305 -10.85 35.95 16.95
N GLU A 306 -12.18 35.91 16.90
CA GLU A 306 -13.02 35.79 18.10
C GLU A 306 -12.85 34.43 18.79
N LEU A 307 -12.74 33.34 18.02
CA LEU A 307 -12.43 32.02 18.59
C LEU A 307 -11.02 31.97 19.19
N GLY A 308 -10.06 32.69 18.59
CA GLY A 308 -8.72 32.90 19.12
C GLY A 308 -8.72 33.54 20.51
N ARG A 309 -9.54 34.58 20.72
CA ARG A 309 -9.70 35.22 22.04
C ARG A 309 -10.27 34.26 23.08
N VAL A 310 -11.31 33.50 22.72
CA VAL A 310 -11.94 32.53 23.64
C VAL A 310 -10.95 31.42 24.01
N THR A 311 -10.18 30.90 23.05
CA THR A 311 -9.16 29.87 23.31
C THR A 311 -8.00 30.41 24.16
N GLU A 312 -7.57 31.66 23.97
CA GLU A 312 -6.55 32.32 24.79
C GLU A 312 -6.97 32.40 26.27
N VAL A 313 -8.22 32.80 26.54
CA VAL A 313 -8.77 32.84 27.91
C VAL A 313 -8.75 31.46 28.57
N LEU A 314 -9.00 30.41 27.80
CA LEU A 314 -8.97 29.02 28.26
C LEU A 314 -7.54 28.45 28.36
N GLY A 315 -6.51 29.22 27.98
CA GLY A 315 -5.12 28.76 27.96
C GLY A 315 -4.84 27.70 26.91
N LEU A 316 -5.60 27.69 25.80
CA LEU A 316 -5.47 26.74 24.70
C LEU A 316 -4.89 27.42 23.46
N THR A 317 -4.11 26.67 22.70
CA THR A 317 -3.76 27.06 21.33
C THR A 317 -4.97 26.88 20.39
N PRO A 318 -5.05 27.61 19.26
CA PRO A 318 -6.13 27.43 18.29
C PRO A 318 -6.33 25.98 17.84
N LYS A 319 -5.21 25.27 17.59
CA LYS A 319 -5.22 23.85 17.19
C LYS A 319 -5.77 22.93 18.28
N GLU A 320 -5.44 23.19 19.55
CA GLU A 320 -6.01 22.44 20.67
C GLU A 320 -7.50 22.72 20.80
N GLY A 321 -7.92 23.98 20.64
CA GLY A 321 -9.33 24.36 20.63
C GLY A 321 -10.14 23.61 19.56
N GLU A 322 -9.63 23.56 18.33
CA GLU A 322 -10.23 22.76 17.25
C GLU A 322 -10.30 21.27 17.59
N GLU A 323 -9.24 20.69 18.17
CA GLU A 323 -9.24 19.28 18.59
C GLU A 323 -10.26 19.01 19.71
N ARG A 324 -10.45 19.94 20.65
CA ARG A 324 -11.51 19.83 21.66
C ARG A 324 -12.89 19.78 21.01
N VAL A 325 -13.20 20.71 20.10
CA VAL A 325 -14.48 20.73 19.38
C VAL A 325 -14.66 19.43 18.57
N ARG A 326 -13.62 19.01 17.86
CA ARG A 326 -13.61 17.78 17.06
C ARG A 326 -13.88 16.54 17.92
N SER A 327 -13.22 16.41 19.06
CA SER A 327 -13.38 15.29 20.00
C SER A 327 -14.78 15.18 20.59
N LEU A 328 -15.48 16.32 20.71
CA LEU A 328 -16.87 16.39 21.18
C LEU A 328 -17.87 16.05 20.08
N VAL A 329 -17.66 16.60 18.88
CA VAL A 329 -18.63 16.56 17.78
C VAL A 329 -18.56 15.25 17.00
N LEU A 330 -17.37 14.72 16.71
CA LEU A 330 -17.22 13.53 15.87
C LEU A 330 -17.96 12.31 16.44
N PRO A 331 -17.87 11.97 17.74
CA PRO A 331 -18.63 10.85 18.29
C PRO A 331 -20.15 11.01 18.12
N TYR A 332 -20.65 12.23 18.27
CA TYR A 332 -22.06 12.53 18.07
C TYR A 332 -22.49 12.34 16.62
N TYR A 333 -21.70 12.84 15.66
CA TYR A 333 -21.93 12.60 14.24
C TYR A 333 -21.85 11.12 13.87
N THR A 334 -20.87 10.38 14.42
CA THR A 334 -20.75 8.93 14.27
C THR A 334 -22.00 8.21 14.76
N ASN A 335 -22.55 8.59 15.92
CA ASN A 335 -23.79 7.99 16.44
C ASN A 335 -24.99 8.27 15.50
N ILE A 336 -25.11 9.48 14.95
CA ILE A 336 -26.17 9.79 13.97
C ILE A 336 -26.06 8.90 12.74
N VAL A 337 -24.85 8.76 12.18
CA VAL A 337 -24.59 7.91 11.01
C VAL A 337 -24.91 6.46 11.34
N GLN A 338 -24.43 5.92 12.46
CA GLN A 338 -24.66 4.53 12.88
C GLN A 338 -26.14 4.22 13.15
N ASN A 339 -26.88 5.15 13.75
CA ASN A 339 -28.33 5.03 13.94
C ASN A 339 -29.05 4.98 12.59
N GLY A 340 -28.66 5.82 11.64
CA GLY A 340 -29.19 5.80 10.28
C GLY A 340 -28.89 4.48 9.55
N VAL A 341 -27.67 3.95 9.66
CA VAL A 341 -27.30 2.63 9.12
C VAL A 341 -28.14 1.52 9.77
N THR A 342 -28.36 1.60 11.08
CA THR A 342 -29.17 0.63 11.81
C THR A 342 -30.64 0.66 11.36
N ALA A 343 -31.22 1.85 11.16
CA ALA A 343 -32.58 2.01 10.66
C ALA A 343 -32.74 1.48 9.22
N LEU A 344 -31.73 1.69 8.36
CA LEU A 344 -31.70 1.10 7.01
C LEU A 344 -31.63 -0.42 7.06
N ARG A 345 -30.95 -0.99 8.07
CA ARG A 345 -30.83 -2.44 8.25
C ARG A 345 -32.14 -3.08 8.72
N THR A 346 -32.85 -2.45 9.67
CA THR A 346 -34.09 -2.99 10.22
C THR A 346 -35.29 -2.81 9.29
N GLY A 347 -35.14 -2.07 8.19
CA GLY A 347 -36.25 -1.71 7.31
C GLY A 347 -37.22 -0.70 7.93
N GLU A 348 -36.90 -0.20 9.13
CA GLU A 348 -37.64 0.87 9.81
C GLU A 348 -37.44 2.22 9.12
N ALA A 349 -36.39 2.32 8.29
CA ALA A 349 -36.18 3.43 7.36
C ALA A 349 -37.17 3.38 6.17
N GLN A 350 -38.48 3.52 6.43
CA GLN A 350 -39.42 3.91 5.39
C GLN A 350 -39.21 5.40 5.06
N GLY A 351 -38.19 5.68 4.26
CA GLY A 351 -38.06 6.94 3.51
C GLY A 351 -37.07 7.97 4.08
N GLY A 352 -35.83 7.59 4.41
CA GLY A 352 -34.87 8.55 4.97
C GLY A 352 -35.46 9.30 6.20
N PRO A 353 -34.86 10.39 6.66
CA PRO A 353 -35.64 11.35 7.42
C PRO A 353 -36.62 12.00 6.43
N ARG A 354 -37.82 11.45 6.28
CA ARG A 354 -38.85 12.06 5.41
C ARG A 354 -39.28 13.44 5.93
N ASP A 355 -39.09 13.67 7.23
CA ASP A 355 -39.42 14.90 7.96
C ASP A 355 -38.26 15.43 8.86
N GLY A 356 -37.03 14.90 8.70
CA GLY A 356 -35.88 15.25 9.57
C GLY A 356 -34.65 15.75 8.82
N PRO A 357 -33.60 16.20 9.53
CA PRO A 357 -32.44 16.78 8.86
C PRO A 357 -31.62 15.73 8.10
N THR A 358 -31.15 16.07 6.90
CA THR A 358 -30.27 15.21 6.10
C THR A 358 -28.88 15.08 6.74
N LEU A 359 -28.10 14.03 6.43
CA LEU A 359 -26.72 13.91 6.94
C LEU A 359 -25.84 15.12 6.57
N LEU A 360 -26.16 15.80 5.46
CA LEU A 360 -25.52 17.04 5.05
C LEU A 360 -25.84 18.19 6.00
N GLU A 361 -27.11 18.34 6.39
CA GLU A 361 -27.54 19.35 7.37
C GLU A 361 -26.94 19.07 8.75
N TRP A 362 -26.90 17.81 9.19
CA TRP A 362 -26.22 17.43 10.43
C TRP A 362 -24.73 17.76 10.38
N ARG A 363 -24.06 17.46 9.26
CA ARG A 363 -22.64 17.78 9.04
C ARG A 363 -22.38 19.28 9.13
N GLN A 364 -23.18 20.09 8.43
CA GLN A 364 -23.06 21.55 8.41
C GLN A 364 -23.32 22.15 9.80
N SER A 365 -24.39 21.72 10.46
CA SER A 365 -24.77 22.20 11.79
C SER A 365 -23.75 21.85 12.86
N LEU A 366 -23.10 20.69 12.74
CA LEU A 366 -22.05 20.25 13.66
C LEU A 366 -20.66 20.80 13.32
N GLY A 367 -20.45 21.34 12.12
CA GLY A 367 -19.12 21.78 11.68
C GLY A 367 -18.17 20.66 11.33
N VAL A 368 -18.68 19.47 10.99
CA VAL A 368 -17.83 18.36 10.54
C VAL A 368 -17.36 18.65 9.12
N SER A 369 -16.03 18.69 8.94
CA SER A 369 -15.46 18.90 7.62
C SER A 369 -15.85 17.78 6.65
N GLU A 370 -15.87 18.09 5.35
CA GLU A 370 -16.21 17.10 4.33
C GLU A 370 -15.23 15.92 4.33
N THR A 371 -13.94 16.18 4.55
CA THR A 371 -12.91 15.12 4.64
C THR A 371 -13.15 14.17 5.81
N GLN A 372 -13.50 14.70 6.99
CA GLN A 372 -13.86 13.89 8.16
C GLN A 372 -15.12 13.07 7.92
N ALA A 373 -16.16 13.68 7.35
CA ALA A 373 -17.41 12.99 7.04
C ALA A 373 -17.17 11.87 6.00
N ASN A 374 -16.46 12.15 4.91
CA ASN A 374 -16.13 11.18 3.87
C ASN A 374 -15.30 10.02 4.42
N GLY A 375 -14.32 10.29 5.30
CA GLY A 375 -13.55 9.24 5.98
C GLY A 375 -14.42 8.33 6.85
N LEU A 376 -15.30 8.93 7.66
CA LEU A 376 -16.25 8.18 8.48
C LEU A 376 -17.25 7.38 7.63
N HIS A 377 -17.79 7.97 6.57
CA HIS A 377 -18.74 7.33 5.67
C HIS A 377 -18.10 6.15 4.95
N ALA A 378 -16.87 6.32 4.43
CA ALA A 378 -16.10 5.24 3.82
C ALA A 378 -15.83 4.11 4.82
N GLN A 379 -15.48 4.43 6.08
CA GLN A 379 -15.30 3.44 7.14
C GLN A 379 -16.60 2.67 7.43
N VAL A 380 -17.71 3.38 7.65
CA VAL A 380 -19.02 2.75 7.94
C VAL A 380 -19.49 1.88 6.76
N PHE A 381 -19.23 2.33 5.53
CA PHE A 381 -19.50 1.53 4.33
C PHE A 381 -18.64 0.27 4.27
N ALA A 382 -17.33 0.39 4.56
CA ALA A 382 -16.40 -0.75 4.62
C ALA A 382 -16.84 -1.77 5.68
N GLU A 383 -17.23 -1.31 6.88
CA GLU A 383 -17.74 -2.17 7.96
C GLU A 383 -19.01 -2.92 7.54
N GLU A 384 -19.90 -2.28 6.77
CA GLU A 384 -21.08 -2.97 6.23
C GLU A 384 -20.71 -4.01 5.17
N VAL A 385 -19.75 -3.70 4.27
CA VAL A 385 -19.23 -4.67 3.29
C VAL A 385 -18.65 -5.89 4.01
N THR A 386 -17.82 -5.68 5.04
CA THR A 386 -17.26 -6.77 5.86
C THR A 386 -18.38 -7.60 6.50
N ARG A 387 -19.40 -6.96 7.06
CA ARG A 387 -20.55 -7.66 7.65
C ARG A 387 -21.31 -8.50 6.63
N CYS A 388 -21.51 -7.99 5.42
CA CYS A 388 -22.14 -8.74 4.33
C CYS A 388 -21.30 -9.95 3.94
N LEU A 389 -19.97 -9.81 3.84
CA LEU A 389 -19.05 -10.92 3.57
C LEU A 389 -19.09 -11.97 4.69
N GLU A 390 -19.08 -11.58 5.96
CA GLU A 390 -19.17 -12.50 7.10
C GLU A 390 -20.49 -13.29 7.08
N ALA A 391 -21.61 -12.60 6.85
CA ALA A 391 -22.93 -13.22 6.77
C ALA A 391 -23.08 -14.16 5.56
N GLY A 392 -22.42 -13.83 4.45
CA GLY A 392 -22.42 -14.63 3.22
C GLY A 392 -21.31 -15.67 3.13
N GLN A 393 -20.60 -15.98 4.22
CA GLN A 393 -19.47 -16.93 4.25
C GLN A 393 -18.37 -16.59 3.22
N GLY A 394 -18.05 -15.31 3.13
CA GLY A 394 -17.07 -14.75 2.20
C GLY A 394 -17.62 -14.42 0.82
N ARG A 395 -18.93 -14.33 0.64
CA ARG A 395 -19.60 -13.92 -0.61
C ARG A 395 -20.54 -12.77 -0.32
N ILE A 396 -20.74 -11.88 -1.29
CA ILE A 396 -21.79 -10.86 -1.22
C ILE A 396 -22.99 -11.41 -1.99
N ARG A 397 -24.18 -11.44 -1.36
CA ARG A 397 -25.41 -11.93 -2.00
C ARG A 397 -26.08 -10.78 -2.75
N ASP A 398 -26.95 -11.10 -3.71
CA ASP A 398 -27.65 -10.07 -4.49
C ASP A 398 -28.44 -9.08 -3.61
N GLY A 399 -29.11 -9.57 -2.56
CA GLY A 399 -29.81 -8.71 -1.59
C GLY A 399 -28.87 -7.83 -0.74
N ASP A 400 -27.62 -8.25 -0.56
CA ASP A 400 -26.60 -7.43 0.13
C ASP A 400 -26.18 -6.26 -0.77
N MET A 401 -26.12 -6.43 -2.09
CA MET A 401 -25.79 -5.34 -3.03
C MET A 401 -26.86 -4.25 -3.11
N GLU A 402 -28.14 -4.62 -3.07
CA GLU A 402 -29.24 -3.63 -3.00
C GLU A 402 -29.16 -2.81 -1.69
N ARG A 403 -28.81 -3.48 -0.59
CA ARG A 403 -28.60 -2.85 0.71
C ARG A 403 -27.39 -1.93 0.72
N LEU A 404 -26.26 -2.35 0.16
CA LEU A 404 -25.07 -1.52 0.00
C LEU A 404 -25.34 -0.31 -0.90
N SER A 405 -26.10 -0.48 -1.99
CA SER A 405 -26.53 0.63 -2.84
C SER A 405 -27.38 1.66 -2.09
N SER A 406 -28.29 1.19 -1.24
CA SER A 406 -29.11 2.05 -0.38
C SER A 406 -28.29 2.78 0.68
N LEU A 407 -27.34 2.07 1.32
CA LEU A 407 -26.40 2.66 2.27
C LEU A 407 -25.51 3.71 1.60
N ARG A 408 -24.98 3.42 0.42
CA ARG A 408 -24.18 4.37 -0.37
C ARG A 408 -24.92 5.68 -0.63
N LYS A 409 -26.20 5.60 -1.03
CA LYS A 409 -27.06 6.78 -1.24
C LYS A 409 -27.29 7.55 0.06
N PHE A 410 -27.55 6.85 1.16
CA PHE A 410 -27.75 7.48 2.46
C PHE A 410 -26.49 8.22 2.95
N LEU A 411 -25.33 7.59 2.82
CA LEU A 411 -24.04 8.18 3.20
C LEU A 411 -23.58 9.27 2.21
N GLY A 412 -24.15 9.34 1.01
CA GLY A 412 -23.72 10.31 0.00
C GLY A 412 -22.37 9.97 -0.66
N ILE A 413 -21.94 8.70 -0.61
CA ILE A 413 -20.68 8.25 -1.21
C ILE A 413 -20.85 8.13 -2.74
N THR A 414 -19.88 8.64 -3.50
CA THR A 414 -19.87 8.51 -4.96
C THR A 414 -19.79 7.03 -5.37
N SER A 415 -20.26 6.69 -6.57
CA SER A 415 -20.16 5.30 -7.05
C SER A 415 -18.70 4.83 -7.12
N LEU A 416 -17.79 5.71 -7.56
CA LEU A 416 -16.37 5.42 -7.67
C LEU A 416 -15.71 5.17 -6.30
N ASP A 417 -16.04 5.98 -5.29
CA ASP A 417 -15.46 5.80 -3.96
C ASP A 417 -16.03 4.55 -3.27
N ALA A 418 -17.31 4.24 -3.49
CA ALA A 418 -17.90 3.00 -3.00
C ALA A 418 -17.25 1.76 -3.65
N GLU A 419 -16.96 1.82 -4.96
CA GLU A 419 -16.23 0.77 -5.67
C GLU A 419 -14.82 0.58 -5.11
N ARG A 420 -14.08 1.68 -4.86
CA ARG A 420 -12.75 1.63 -4.24
C ARG A 420 -12.76 1.03 -2.85
N VAL A 421 -13.74 1.39 -2.02
CA VAL A 421 -13.90 0.82 -0.67
C VAL A 421 -14.25 -0.66 -0.76
N LEU A 422 -15.19 -1.03 -1.64
CA LEU A 422 -15.56 -2.43 -1.89
C LEU A 422 -14.35 -3.25 -2.34
N GLU A 423 -13.57 -2.75 -3.30
CA GLU A 423 -12.33 -3.37 -3.77
C GLU A 423 -11.31 -3.48 -2.64
N GLY A 424 -11.10 -2.44 -1.83
CA GLY A 424 -10.18 -2.47 -0.69
C GLY A 424 -10.52 -3.56 0.33
N VAL A 425 -11.80 -3.83 0.57
CA VAL A 425 -12.27 -4.87 1.50
C VAL A 425 -12.24 -6.27 0.86
N THR A 426 -12.58 -6.40 -0.42
CA THR A 426 -12.74 -7.70 -1.10
C THR A 426 -11.45 -8.22 -1.78
N ALA A 427 -10.54 -7.33 -2.15
CA ALA A 427 -9.28 -7.65 -2.83
C ALA A 427 -8.44 -8.71 -2.11
N PRO A 428 -8.27 -8.70 -0.76
CA PRO A 428 -7.52 -9.75 -0.07
C PRO A 428 -8.08 -11.16 -0.32
N MET A 429 -9.40 -11.30 -0.41
CA MET A 429 -10.06 -12.58 -0.66
C MET A 429 -9.85 -13.06 -2.10
N LEU A 430 -9.89 -12.13 -3.06
CA LEU A 430 -9.60 -12.44 -4.46
C LEU A 430 -8.12 -12.81 -4.62
N ARG A 431 -7.19 -12.04 -4.03
CA ARG A 431 -5.76 -12.32 -4.05
C ARG A 431 -5.46 -13.70 -3.46
N GLN A 432 -6.06 -14.05 -2.32
CA GLN A 432 -5.92 -15.38 -1.74
C GLN A 432 -6.38 -16.48 -2.70
N ALA A 433 -7.54 -16.33 -3.33
CA ALA A 433 -8.02 -17.30 -4.33
C ALA A 433 -7.04 -17.42 -5.50
N ILE A 434 -6.50 -16.31 -6.00
CA ILE A 434 -5.48 -16.32 -7.06
C ILE A 434 -4.22 -17.07 -6.59
N VAL A 435 -3.71 -16.79 -5.38
CA VAL A 435 -2.52 -17.47 -4.82
C VAL A 435 -2.73 -18.98 -4.70
N GLU A 436 -3.86 -19.40 -4.13
CA GLU A 436 -4.20 -20.82 -3.97
C GLU A 436 -4.25 -21.52 -5.33
N MET A 437 -4.84 -20.88 -6.33
CA MET A 437 -4.95 -21.43 -7.65
C MET A 437 -3.62 -21.48 -8.42
N LEU A 438 -2.80 -20.43 -8.36
CA LEU A 438 -1.45 -20.44 -8.93
C LEU A 438 -0.59 -21.52 -8.27
N THR A 439 -0.76 -21.72 -6.96
CA THR A 439 -0.05 -22.77 -6.22
C THR A 439 -0.46 -24.17 -6.71
N ARG A 440 -1.76 -24.41 -6.93
CA ARG A 440 -2.26 -25.66 -7.52
C ARG A 440 -1.67 -25.91 -8.90
N LEU A 441 -1.73 -24.92 -9.80
CA LEU A 441 -1.15 -25.03 -11.15
C LEU A 441 0.34 -25.41 -11.12
N THR A 442 1.11 -24.83 -10.19
CA THR A 442 2.54 -25.17 -10.06
C THR A 442 2.83 -26.52 -9.41
N SER A 443 1.86 -27.11 -8.70
CA SER A 443 2.05 -28.34 -7.91
C SER A 443 1.40 -29.58 -8.54
N THR A 444 0.32 -29.40 -9.30
CA THR A 444 -0.47 -30.48 -9.92
C THR A 444 -0.68 -30.21 -11.41
N PRO A 445 -0.08 -31.01 -12.32
CA PRO A 445 -0.13 -30.78 -13.76
C PRO A 445 -1.47 -31.14 -14.42
N SER A 446 -2.48 -31.57 -13.66
CA SER A 446 -3.82 -31.92 -14.19
C SER A 446 -4.70 -30.71 -14.48
N ASP A 447 -4.45 -29.58 -13.82
CA ASP A 447 -5.35 -28.44 -13.85
C ASP A 447 -5.05 -27.54 -15.05
N THR A 448 -6.07 -27.22 -15.85
CA THR A 448 -5.89 -26.35 -17.02
C THR A 448 -6.12 -24.88 -16.66
N TRP A 449 -5.37 -23.97 -17.30
CA TRP A 449 -5.51 -22.53 -17.09
C TRP A 449 -6.96 -21.99 -17.23
N PRO A 450 -7.77 -22.45 -18.22
CA PRO A 450 -9.16 -22.00 -18.35
C PRO A 450 -10.04 -22.37 -17.16
N GLU A 451 -9.86 -23.55 -16.57
CA GLU A 451 -10.61 -23.98 -15.38
C GLU A 451 -10.25 -23.09 -14.18
N VAL A 452 -8.96 -22.82 -14.01
CA VAL A 452 -8.46 -21.94 -12.95
C VAL A 452 -9.01 -20.53 -13.07
N LEU A 453 -8.96 -19.95 -14.27
CA LEU A 453 -9.57 -18.65 -14.55
C LEU A 453 -11.07 -18.65 -14.31
N GLY A 454 -11.76 -19.74 -14.65
CA GLY A 454 -13.18 -19.93 -14.37
C GLY A 454 -13.48 -19.77 -12.88
N HIS A 455 -12.67 -20.40 -12.01
CA HIS A 455 -12.80 -20.27 -10.56
C HIS A 455 -12.50 -18.86 -10.06
N VAL A 456 -11.43 -18.22 -10.53
CA VAL A 456 -11.09 -16.85 -10.10
C VAL A 456 -12.15 -15.85 -10.58
N ARG A 457 -12.67 -15.99 -11.81
CA ARG A 457 -13.78 -15.16 -12.32
C ARG A 457 -15.07 -15.39 -11.54
N GLN A 458 -15.37 -16.64 -11.20
CA GLN A 458 -16.50 -16.95 -10.34
C GLN A 458 -16.34 -16.26 -8.98
N ARG A 459 -15.13 -16.29 -8.40
CA ARG A 459 -14.84 -15.62 -7.14
C ARG A 459 -14.95 -14.09 -7.25
N GLN A 460 -14.45 -13.50 -8.32
CA GLN A 460 -14.61 -12.07 -8.62
C GLN A 460 -16.10 -11.68 -8.70
N LYS A 461 -16.94 -12.47 -9.35
CA LYS A 461 -18.39 -12.25 -9.41
C LYS A 461 -19.04 -12.32 -8.04
N GLU A 462 -18.69 -13.32 -7.22
CA GLU A 462 -19.18 -13.45 -5.83
C GLU A 462 -18.78 -12.28 -4.93
N LEU A 463 -17.71 -11.57 -5.27
CA LEU A 463 -17.21 -10.40 -4.56
C LEU A 463 -17.67 -9.08 -5.20
N HIS A 464 -18.42 -9.14 -6.31
CA HIS A 464 -18.86 -7.98 -7.10
C HIS A 464 -17.73 -7.01 -7.49
N MET A 465 -16.52 -7.54 -7.77
CA MET A 465 -15.38 -6.73 -8.22
C MET A 465 -15.47 -6.45 -9.72
N VAL A 466 -14.98 -5.29 -10.16
CA VAL A 466 -14.93 -4.91 -11.59
C VAL A 466 -13.88 -5.74 -12.33
N ASP A 467 -14.10 -6.03 -13.62
CA ASP A 467 -13.19 -6.84 -14.44
C ASP A 467 -11.75 -6.27 -14.51
N SER A 468 -11.60 -4.94 -14.44
CA SER A 468 -10.29 -4.29 -14.40
C SER A 468 -9.49 -4.66 -13.14
N ALA A 469 -10.16 -4.81 -12.00
CA ALA A 469 -9.54 -5.20 -10.73
C ALA A 469 -9.02 -6.65 -10.80
N LEU A 470 -9.72 -7.54 -11.50
CA LEU A 470 -9.28 -8.91 -11.71
C LEU A 470 -7.92 -8.96 -12.44
N VAL A 471 -7.79 -8.23 -13.55
CA VAL A 471 -6.53 -8.18 -14.31
C VAL A 471 -5.40 -7.59 -13.47
N PHE A 472 -5.69 -6.52 -12.71
CA PHE A 472 -4.71 -5.91 -11.81
C PHE A 472 -4.21 -6.89 -10.74
N HIS A 473 -5.12 -7.55 -10.02
CA HIS A 473 -4.75 -8.50 -8.97
C HIS A 473 -4.10 -9.77 -9.49
N ILE A 474 -4.51 -10.29 -10.65
CA ILE A 474 -3.81 -11.41 -11.30
C ILE A 474 -2.36 -11.01 -11.59
N LYS A 475 -2.12 -9.84 -12.19
CA LYS A 475 -0.76 -9.35 -12.48
C LYS A 475 0.07 -9.17 -11.21
N ASP A 476 -0.51 -8.56 -10.18
CA ASP A 476 0.15 -8.27 -8.92
C ASP A 476 0.55 -9.56 -8.17
N VAL A 477 -0.40 -10.46 -7.94
CA VAL A 477 -0.16 -11.75 -7.27
C VAL A 477 0.82 -12.61 -8.06
N TYR A 478 0.68 -12.61 -9.38
CA TYR A 478 1.60 -13.33 -10.25
C TYR A 478 3.03 -12.81 -10.11
N ARG A 479 3.20 -11.48 -10.14
CA ARG A 479 4.51 -10.83 -10.00
C ARG A 479 5.16 -11.20 -8.67
N GLU A 480 4.42 -11.10 -7.57
CA GLU A 480 4.89 -11.49 -6.24
C GLU A 480 5.30 -12.97 -6.20
N ARG A 481 4.49 -13.85 -6.80
CA ARG A 481 4.77 -15.29 -6.83
C ARG A 481 6.00 -15.62 -7.67
N LEU A 482 6.14 -15.01 -8.84
CA LEU A 482 7.30 -15.19 -9.71
C LEU A 482 8.58 -14.73 -8.99
N LYS A 483 8.56 -13.54 -8.38
CA LYS A 483 9.67 -13.03 -7.57
C LYS A 483 10.05 -14.00 -6.45
N GLY A 484 9.07 -14.55 -5.73
CA GLY A 484 9.33 -15.54 -4.68
C GLY A 484 9.97 -16.83 -5.20
N LEU A 485 9.55 -17.34 -6.37
CA LEU A 485 10.16 -18.53 -6.97
C LEU A 485 11.58 -18.28 -7.48
N VAL A 486 11.83 -17.10 -8.04
CA VAL A 486 13.17 -16.68 -8.49
C VAL A 486 14.13 -16.56 -7.29
N GLN A 487 13.69 -15.96 -6.19
CA GLN A 487 14.48 -15.90 -4.96
C GLN A 487 14.78 -17.30 -4.40
N GLN A 488 13.77 -18.18 -4.37
CA GLN A 488 13.97 -19.58 -3.97
C GLN A 488 14.97 -20.32 -4.87
N ALA A 489 14.95 -20.05 -6.18
CA ALA A 489 15.91 -20.61 -7.12
C ALA A 489 17.34 -20.10 -6.83
N ASN A 490 17.50 -18.78 -6.63
CA ASN A 490 18.80 -18.18 -6.32
C ASN A 490 19.37 -18.72 -4.99
N ASP A 491 18.53 -18.77 -3.94
CA ASP A 491 18.89 -19.30 -2.62
C ASP A 491 19.31 -20.77 -2.69
N ALA A 492 18.74 -21.55 -3.61
CA ALA A 492 19.12 -22.94 -3.85
C ALA A 492 20.39 -23.06 -4.73
N ALA A 493 20.63 -22.14 -5.66
CA ALA A 493 21.76 -22.20 -6.58
C ALA A 493 23.10 -21.81 -5.93
N LEU A 494 23.11 -20.80 -5.05
CA LEU A 494 24.34 -20.30 -4.41
C LEU A 494 25.10 -21.39 -3.59
N PRO A 495 24.44 -22.22 -2.75
CA PRO A 495 25.11 -23.33 -2.08
C PRO A 495 25.67 -24.38 -3.03
N LEU A 496 24.99 -24.65 -4.15
CA LEU A 496 25.46 -25.59 -5.16
C LEU A 496 26.73 -25.09 -5.85
N GLU A 497 26.80 -23.80 -6.20
CA GLU A 497 28.02 -23.19 -6.76
C GLU A 497 29.17 -23.20 -5.76
N THR A 498 28.89 -22.94 -4.49
CA THR A 498 29.90 -22.99 -3.41
C THR A 498 30.45 -24.41 -3.24
N ALA A 499 29.58 -25.42 -3.31
CA ALA A 499 29.98 -26.82 -3.27
C ALA A 499 30.80 -27.23 -4.50
N ALA A 500 30.39 -26.80 -5.70
CA ALA A 500 31.09 -27.10 -6.94
C ALA A 500 32.50 -26.47 -6.97
N THR A 501 32.65 -25.25 -6.46
CA THR A 501 33.95 -24.56 -6.35
C THR A 501 34.86 -25.22 -5.32
N ALA A 502 34.33 -25.62 -4.16
CA ALA A 502 35.10 -26.38 -3.16
C ALA A 502 35.57 -27.74 -3.70
N ALA A 503 34.72 -28.46 -4.43
CA ALA A 503 35.08 -29.72 -5.07
C ALA A 503 36.21 -29.55 -6.10
N ALA A 504 36.18 -28.46 -6.89
CA ALA A 504 37.25 -28.13 -7.83
C ALA A 504 38.60 -27.81 -7.16
N LEU A 505 38.58 -27.34 -5.91
CA LEU A 505 39.77 -27.07 -5.10
C LEU A 505 40.27 -28.31 -4.32
N GLY A 506 39.58 -29.44 -4.43
CA GLY A 506 39.95 -30.69 -3.76
C GLY A 506 39.60 -30.72 -2.26
N GLU A 507 38.72 -29.83 -1.79
CA GLU A 507 38.25 -29.83 -0.41
C GLU A 507 37.22 -30.96 -0.20
N ALA A 508 37.59 -31.98 0.56
CA ALA A 508 36.76 -33.15 0.79
C ALA A 508 35.63 -32.85 1.79
N GLY A 509 34.39 -32.69 1.30
CA GLY A 509 33.20 -32.60 2.12
C GLY A 509 32.17 -31.63 1.54
N GLY A 510 31.40 -32.06 0.53
CA GLY A 510 30.24 -31.30 0.07
C GLY A 510 29.20 -31.14 1.19
N PRO A 511 28.46 -30.02 1.25
CA PRO A 511 27.44 -29.82 2.27
C PRO A 511 26.40 -30.95 2.20
N PRO A 512 25.96 -31.53 3.33
CA PRO A 512 24.90 -32.53 3.31
C PRO A 512 23.61 -31.92 2.73
N GLY A 513 22.92 -32.67 1.85
CA GLY A 513 21.65 -32.25 1.25
C GLY A 513 21.74 -31.61 -0.15
N LEU A 514 22.86 -31.76 -0.87
CA LEU A 514 22.99 -31.25 -2.25
C LEU A 514 21.89 -31.75 -3.19
N ALA A 515 21.53 -33.03 -3.13
CA ALA A 515 20.44 -33.59 -3.95
C ALA A 515 19.07 -32.97 -3.64
N GLU A 516 18.80 -32.66 -2.36
CA GLU A 516 17.57 -31.97 -1.96
C GLU A 516 17.57 -30.51 -2.46
N THR A 517 18.72 -29.86 -2.40
CA THR A 517 18.93 -28.47 -2.86
C THR A 517 18.78 -28.37 -4.37
N ALA A 518 19.39 -29.31 -5.12
CA ALA A 518 19.22 -29.44 -6.56
C ALA A 518 17.75 -29.70 -6.94
N SER A 519 17.05 -30.59 -6.21
CA SER A 519 15.61 -30.81 -6.43
C SER A 519 14.78 -29.55 -6.17
N LYS A 520 15.10 -28.77 -5.13
CA LYS A 520 14.45 -27.48 -4.85
C LYS A 520 14.69 -26.47 -5.97
N LEU A 521 15.93 -26.37 -6.46
CA LEU A 521 16.28 -25.53 -7.59
C LEU A 521 15.45 -25.90 -8.82
N CYS A 522 15.43 -27.18 -9.22
CA CYS A 522 14.66 -27.64 -10.38
C CYS A 522 13.16 -27.36 -10.22
N LYS A 523 12.58 -27.61 -9.03
CA LYS A 523 11.15 -27.33 -8.77
C LYS A 523 10.82 -25.85 -8.84
N SER A 524 11.64 -24.99 -8.25
CA SER A 524 11.41 -23.54 -8.25
C SER A 524 11.51 -22.93 -9.66
N VAL A 525 12.53 -23.33 -10.42
CA VAL A 525 12.73 -22.91 -11.82
C VAL A 525 11.60 -23.44 -12.71
N GLY A 526 11.26 -24.72 -12.61
CA GLY A 526 10.16 -25.33 -13.37
C GLY A 526 8.82 -24.64 -13.09
N ALA A 527 8.53 -24.34 -11.82
CA ALA A 527 7.33 -23.60 -11.43
C ALA A 527 7.32 -22.17 -11.99
N ALA A 528 8.47 -21.47 -11.98
CA ALA A 528 8.59 -20.12 -12.54
C ALA A 528 8.34 -20.12 -14.05
N MET A 529 8.93 -21.08 -14.77
CA MET A 529 8.75 -21.23 -16.22
C MET A 529 7.31 -21.59 -16.59
N LEU A 530 6.68 -22.49 -15.84
CA LEU A 530 5.27 -22.85 -16.04
C LEU A 530 4.37 -21.63 -15.84
N LEU A 531 4.58 -20.86 -14.77
CA LEU A 531 3.86 -19.61 -14.56
C LEU A 531 4.04 -18.64 -15.73
N MET A 532 5.25 -18.48 -16.26
CA MET A 532 5.53 -17.59 -17.42
C MET A 532 4.71 -17.99 -18.63
N ARG A 533 4.67 -19.28 -18.93
CA ARG A 533 3.86 -19.85 -19.99
C ARG A 533 2.37 -19.56 -19.77
N LEU A 534 1.86 -19.83 -18.57
CA LEU A 534 0.45 -19.62 -18.23
C LEU A 534 0.01 -18.16 -18.34
N MET A 535 0.87 -17.20 -17.93
CA MET A 535 0.54 -15.78 -18.10
C MET A 535 0.54 -15.38 -19.58
N ARG A 536 1.45 -15.92 -20.39
CA ARG A 536 1.43 -15.65 -21.84
C ARG A 536 0.09 -16.11 -22.42
N GLU A 537 -0.32 -17.34 -22.13
CA GLU A 537 -1.62 -17.89 -22.56
C GLU A 537 -2.78 -17.03 -22.04
N PHE A 538 -2.71 -16.51 -20.81
CA PHE A 538 -3.71 -15.57 -20.26
C PHE A 538 -3.85 -14.31 -21.12
N LEU A 539 -2.74 -13.69 -21.49
CA LEU A 539 -2.74 -12.42 -22.19
C LEU A 539 -3.23 -12.58 -23.64
N GLU A 540 -2.79 -13.66 -24.30
CA GLU A 540 -3.25 -14.05 -25.64
C GLU A 540 -4.77 -14.26 -25.66
N VAL A 541 -5.31 -15.05 -24.71
CA VAL A 541 -6.75 -15.37 -24.65
C VAL A 541 -7.61 -14.13 -24.39
N ASN A 542 -7.15 -13.21 -23.54
CA ASN A 542 -7.93 -12.03 -23.19
C ASN A 542 -7.77 -10.86 -24.17
N LYS A 543 -6.98 -11.02 -25.24
CA LYS A 543 -6.67 -9.95 -26.22
C LYS A 543 -6.20 -8.67 -25.51
N LEU A 544 -5.51 -8.83 -24.38
CA LEU A 544 -4.94 -7.72 -23.62
C LEU A 544 -3.61 -7.25 -24.23
N GLU A 545 -3.17 -7.90 -25.32
CA GLU A 545 -2.00 -7.53 -26.11
C GLU A 545 -2.05 -6.09 -26.59
N ASP A 546 -3.22 -5.58 -26.99
CA ASP A 546 -3.35 -4.17 -27.44
C ASP A 546 -3.21 -3.14 -26.29
N VAL A 547 -3.37 -3.57 -25.04
CA VAL A 547 -3.26 -2.70 -23.83
C VAL A 547 -1.86 -2.82 -23.20
N MET A 548 -1.16 -3.90 -23.48
CA MET A 548 0.22 -4.11 -23.08
C MET A 548 1.10 -3.99 -24.31
N ASP A 549 1.62 -2.79 -24.59
CA ASP A 549 2.70 -2.60 -25.58
C ASP A 549 3.67 -3.79 -25.48
N GLU A 550 4.01 -4.44 -26.59
CA GLU A 550 4.98 -5.56 -26.60
C GLU A 550 6.25 -5.17 -25.82
N ASP A 551 6.65 -3.90 -25.92
CA ASP A 551 7.75 -3.31 -25.17
C ASP A 551 7.48 -3.27 -23.65
N LEU A 552 6.26 -3.01 -23.20
CA LEU A 552 5.86 -3.09 -21.79
C LEU A 552 5.70 -4.54 -21.32
N PHE A 553 5.27 -5.46 -22.18
CA PHE A 553 5.26 -6.89 -21.88
C PHE A 553 6.70 -7.40 -21.65
N HIS A 554 7.64 -7.00 -22.52
CA HIS A 554 9.06 -7.30 -22.31
C HIS A 554 9.64 -6.56 -21.09
N LEU A 555 9.43 -5.25 -20.95
CA LEU A 555 10.00 -4.44 -19.85
C LEU A 555 9.38 -4.72 -18.47
N SER A 556 8.11 -5.12 -18.38
CA SER A 556 7.43 -5.35 -17.10
C SER A 556 7.54 -6.77 -16.59
N PHE A 557 7.80 -7.72 -17.49
CA PHE A 557 7.81 -9.15 -17.19
C PHE A 557 9.22 -9.72 -17.22
N LEU A 558 10.03 -9.34 -18.23
CA LEU A 558 11.45 -9.64 -18.22
C LEU A 558 12.21 -8.69 -17.29
N GLY A 559 11.83 -7.40 -17.22
CA GLY A 559 12.43 -6.43 -16.29
C GLY A 559 12.26 -6.74 -14.78
N LEU A 560 11.46 -7.75 -14.42
CA LEU A 560 11.41 -8.27 -13.05
C LEU A 560 12.70 -9.00 -12.65
N LEU A 561 13.38 -9.65 -13.59
CA LEU A 561 14.59 -10.44 -13.28
C LEU A 561 15.87 -9.60 -13.19
N PRO A 562 16.14 -8.63 -14.09
CA PRO A 562 17.31 -7.75 -13.99
C PRO A 562 17.33 -6.91 -12.72
N GLY A 563 16.16 -6.58 -12.16
CA GLY A 563 16.04 -5.83 -10.90
C GLY A 563 16.20 -6.69 -9.65
N GLU A 564 15.83 -7.97 -9.71
CA GLU A 564 15.81 -8.88 -8.55
C GLU A 564 17.02 -9.82 -8.49
N MET A 565 17.69 -10.06 -9.63
CA MET A 565 18.91 -10.86 -9.73
C MET A 565 20.00 -10.10 -10.46
N THR A 566 21.18 -10.06 -9.88
CA THR A 566 22.40 -9.64 -10.57
C THR A 566 22.70 -10.58 -11.75
N GLN A 567 23.42 -10.08 -12.76
CA GLN A 567 23.85 -10.93 -13.88
C GLN A 567 24.57 -12.20 -13.41
N ARG A 568 25.40 -12.07 -12.38
CA ARG A 568 26.11 -13.20 -11.77
C ARG A 568 25.17 -14.23 -11.14
N GLU A 569 24.12 -13.81 -10.45
CA GLU A 569 23.15 -14.73 -9.86
C GLU A 569 22.35 -15.47 -10.94
N ARG A 570 22.05 -14.81 -12.06
CA ARG A 570 21.41 -15.45 -13.22
C ARG A 570 22.33 -16.49 -13.85
N GLU A 571 23.59 -16.15 -14.04
CA GLU A 571 24.64 -17.08 -14.52
C GLU A 571 24.81 -18.30 -13.61
N ILE A 572 24.84 -18.09 -12.29
CA ILE A 572 24.93 -19.16 -11.29
C ILE A 572 23.68 -20.04 -11.32
N THR A 573 22.49 -19.44 -11.28
CA THR A 573 21.22 -20.16 -11.28
C THR A 573 21.06 -20.99 -12.55
N PHE A 574 21.40 -20.42 -13.71
CA PHE A 574 21.40 -21.13 -14.99
C PHE A 574 22.35 -22.33 -14.97
N ARG A 575 23.62 -22.10 -14.60
CA ARG A 575 24.65 -23.16 -14.58
C ARG A 575 24.28 -24.29 -13.64
N GLN A 576 23.85 -23.97 -12.43
CA GLN A 576 23.50 -24.97 -11.41
C GLN A 576 22.21 -25.71 -11.75
N TYR A 577 21.25 -25.06 -12.42
CA TYR A 577 20.06 -25.74 -12.92
C TYR A 577 20.44 -26.75 -14.02
N VAL A 578 21.25 -26.34 -15.00
CA VAL A 578 21.71 -27.24 -16.06
C VAL A 578 22.47 -28.42 -15.46
N ALA A 579 23.38 -28.18 -14.52
CA ALA A 579 24.12 -29.25 -13.83
C ALA A 579 23.17 -30.21 -13.10
N ALA A 580 22.18 -29.69 -12.36
CA ALA A 580 21.20 -30.50 -11.63
C ALA A 580 20.33 -31.36 -12.57
N VAL A 581 19.86 -30.79 -13.68
CA VAL A 581 19.06 -31.49 -14.70
C VAL A 581 19.87 -32.64 -15.33
N VAL A 582 21.12 -32.34 -15.67
CA VAL A 582 22.07 -33.28 -16.25
C VAL A 582 22.38 -34.43 -15.28
N GLU A 583 22.71 -34.13 -14.02
CA GLU A 583 23.02 -35.13 -12.99
C GLU A 583 21.83 -36.03 -12.67
N ALA A 584 20.64 -35.45 -12.54
CA ALA A 584 19.44 -36.20 -12.19
C ALA A 584 18.92 -37.06 -13.35
N LYS A 585 19.54 -36.98 -14.54
CA LYS A 585 19.02 -37.53 -15.80
C LYS A 585 17.54 -37.14 -16.02
N LEU A 586 17.13 -36.02 -15.44
CA LEU A 586 15.80 -35.44 -15.58
C LEU A 586 15.78 -34.65 -16.88
N VAL A 587 16.10 -35.33 -17.97
CA VAL A 587 15.70 -34.82 -19.26
C VAL A 587 14.23 -35.18 -19.39
N ASP A 588 13.37 -34.28 -18.92
CA ASP A 588 11.96 -34.33 -19.30
C ASP A 588 11.90 -34.30 -20.84
N ASP A 589 10.90 -34.93 -21.46
CA ASP A 589 10.77 -35.13 -22.93
C ASP A 589 10.93 -33.85 -23.80
N GLU A 590 11.02 -32.68 -23.18
CA GLU A 590 11.27 -31.38 -23.78
C GLU A 590 12.60 -30.76 -23.32
N GLY A 591 13.73 -31.11 -23.96
CA GLY A 591 14.98 -30.34 -23.90
C GLY A 591 14.83 -28.82 -24.21
N GLY A 592 13.62 -28.37 -24.57
CA GLY A 592 13.21 -26.96 -24.67
C GLY A 592 13.25 -26.19 -23.34
N ASN A 593 13.21 -26.85 -22.19
CA ASN A 593 13.22 -26.16 -20.89
C ASN A 593 14.54 -25.42 -20.59
N ILE A 594 15.70 -25.91 -21.06
CA ILE A 594 16.98 -25.22 -20.80
C ILE A 594 17.10 -23.94 -21.65
N ASN A 595 16.71 -24.00 -22.92
CA ASN A 595 16.73 -22.81 -23.79
C ASN A 595 15.70 -21.78 -23.34
N ALA A 596 14.49 -22.23 -22.97
CA ALA A 596 13.48 -21.35 -22.40
C ALA A 596 13.92 -20.74 -21.06
N LEU A 597 14.72 -21.46 -20.25
CA LEU A 597 15.35 -20.90 -19.06
C LEU A 597 16.40 -19.84 -19.41
N GLY A 598 17.23 -20.07 -20.43
CA GLY A 598 18.20 -19.09 -20.91
C GLY A 598 17.54 -17.78 -21.36
N VAL A 599 16.42 -17.89 -22.09
CA VAL A 599 15.59 -16.73 -22.46
C VAL A 599 14.95 -16.09 -21.23
N PHE A 600 14.42 -16.89 -20.30
CA PHE A 600 13.81 -16.42 -19.06
C PHE A 600 14.80 -15.60 -18.23
N LEU A 601 16.01 -16.11 -17.99
CA LEU A 601 17.06 -15.44 -17.23
C LEU A 601 17.80 -14.34 -18.01
N GLU A 602 17.34 -13.99 -19.23
CA GLU A 602 17.98 -13.03 -20.12
C GLU A 602 19.49 -13.30 -20.30
N MET A 603 19.84 -14.56 -20.50
CA MET A 603 21.22 -14.99 -20.65
C MET A 603 21.72 -14.67 -22.05
N ASP A 604 22.99 -14.25 -22.16
CA ASP A 604 23.66 -14.16 -23.46
C ASP A 604 23.64 -15.55 -24.13
N PRO A 605 23.10 -15.68 -25.35
CA PRO A 605 23.12 -16.94 -26.08
C PRO A 605 24.51 -17.57 -26.20
N ALA A 606 25.58 -16.77 -26.25
CA ALA A 606 26.95 -17.28 -26.26
C ALA A 606 27.31 -17.93 -24.92
N TYR A 607 26.91 -17.34 -23.79
CA TYR A 607 27.12 -17.91 -22.46
C TYR A 607 26.30 -19.19 -22.25
N VAL A 608 25.05 -19.22 -22.70
CA VAL A 608 24.20 -20.42 -22.66
C VAL A 608 24.89 -21.59 -23.38
N ARG A 609 25.36 -21.35 -24.60
CA ARG A 609 26.10 -22.36 -25.40
C ARG A 609 27.38 -22.79 -24.70
N TYR A 610 28.16 -21.84 -24.19
CA TYR A 610 29.39 -22.15 -23.46
C TYR A 610 29.14 -23.03 -22.23
N THR A 611 28.10 -22.71 -21.45
CA THR A 611 27.73 -23.45 -20.25
C THR A 611 27.29 -24.86 -20.60
N LEU A 612 26.40 -25.02 -21.58
CA LEU A 612 25.96 -26.31 -22.10
C LEU A 612 27.15 -27.15 -22.57
N LYS A 613 28.03 -26.57 -23.38
CA LYS A 613 29.26 -27.22 -23.84
C LYS A 613 30.14 -27.69 -22.67
N SER A 614 30.32 -26.86 -21.66
CA SER A 614 31.18 -27.16 -20.50
C SER A 614 30.64 -28.26 -19.60
N LEU A 615 29.31 -28.39 -19.47
CA LEU A 615 28.67 -29.34 -18.57
C LEU A 615 28.29 -30.65 -19.28
N VAL A 616 27.74 -30.56 -20.48
CA VAL A 616 27.23 -31.71 -21.25
C VAL A 616 28.34 -32.38 -22.05
N GLY A 617 29.29 -31.60 -22.58
CA GLY A 617 30.40 -32.11 -23.39
C GLY A 617 31.20 -33.23 -22.70
N PRO A 618 31.61 -33.09 -21.43
CA PRO A 618 32.29 -34.15 -20.70
C PRO A 618 31.47 -35.43 -20.54
N ILE A 619 30.15 -35.32 -20.37
CA ILE A 619 29.25 -36.46 -20.18
C ILE A 619 29.04 -37.21 -21.49
N TYR A 620 28.89 -36.47 -22.59
CA TYR A 620 28.88 -37.06 -23.92
C TYR A 620 30.23 -37.76 -24.20
N GLU A 621 31.35 -37.11 -23.87
CA GLU A 621 32.70 -37.69 -24.03
C GLU A 621 32.92 -38.95 -23.18
N GLU A 622 32.38 -39.00 -21.95
CA GLU A 622 32.41 -40.16 -21.07
C GLU A 622 31.57 -41.31 -21.63
N LYS A 623 30.35 -41.03 -22.10
CA LYS A 623 29.49 -42.06 -22.72
C LYS A 623 30.08 -42.62 -24.00
N VAL A 624 30.69 -41.76 -24.83
CA VAL A 624 31.46 -42.21 -26.00
C VAL A 624 32.63 -43.09 -25.55
N ARG A 625 33.34 -42.74 -24.49
CA ARG A 625 34.43 -43.57 -23.94
C ARG A 625 33.94 -44.95 -23.50
N GLU A 626 32.85 -45.01 -22.74
CA GLU A 626 32.23 -46.24 -22.26
C GLU A 626 31.87 -47.17 -23.44
N PHE A 627 31.21 -46.62 -24.46
CA PHE A 627 30.80 -47.40 -25.64
C PHE A 627 31.96 -47.78 -26.57
N VAL A 628 33.04 -46.99 -26.63
CA VAL A 628 34.15 -47.23 -27.58
C VAL A 628 35.32 -47.99 -26.95
N VAL A 629 35.68 -47.65 -25.71
CA VAL A 629 36.88 -48.13 -25.02
C VAL A 629 36.56 -49.30 -24.08
N GLU A 630 35.46 -49.22 -23.34
CA GLU A 630 35.10 -50.23 -22.32
C GLU A 630 34.39 -51.46 -22.91
N LYS A 631 34.26 -51.51 -24.25
CA LYS A 631 33.74 -52.63 -25.06
C LYS A 631 32.27 -52.97 -24.82
N GLU A 632 31.44 -52.05 -24.36
CA GLU A 632 30.01 -52.18 -24.60
C GLU A 632 29.79 -52.13 -26.12
N ALA A 633 29.27 -53.19 -26.72
CA ALA A 633 29.24 -53.35 -28.18
C ALA A 633 28.72 -52.08 -28.90
N MET A 634 29.39 -51.69 -30.00
CA MET A 634 29.00 -50.58 -30.89
C MET A 634 27.68 -50.91 -31.61
N THR A 635 26.59 -50.90 -30.86
CA THR A 635 25.25 -51.29 -31.32
C THR A 635 24.44 -50.06 -31.72
N GLU A 636 23.42 -50.26 -32.57
CA GLU A 636 22.46 -49.21 -32.91
C GLU A 636 21.73 -48.65 -31.68
N ALA A 637 21.51 -49.47 -30.65
CA ALA A 637 20.90 -49.03 -29.39
C ALA A 637 21.79 -48.00 -28.66
N ASN A 638 23.09 -48.26 -28.55
CA ASN A 638 24.03 -47.33 -27.92
C ASN A 638 24.21 -46.06 -28.75
N GLN A 639 24.17 -46.16 -30.08
CA GLN A 639 24.19 -45.00 -30.96
C GLN A 639 22.92 -44.14 -30.77
N ALA A 640 21.75 -44.78 -30.62
CA ALA A 640 20.51 -44.08 -30.31
C ALA A 640 20.58 -43.35 -28.96
N VAL A 641 21.24 -43.92 -27.93
CA VAL A 641 21.47 -43.23 -26.65
C VAL A 641 22.34 -41.98 -26.84
N LEU A 642 23.43 -42.05 -27.62
CA LEU A 642 24.26 -40.89 -27.93
C LEU A 642 23.47 -39.80 -28.68
N LEU A 643 22.68 -40.20 -29.69
CA LEU A 643 21.83 -39.28 -30.45
C LEU A 643 20.73 -38.64 -29.61
N GLN A 644 20.17 -39.41 -28.68
CA GLN A 644 19.19 -38.91 -27.71
C GLN A 644 19.84 -37.84 -26.82
N LEU A 645 21.04 -38.09 -26.31
CA LEU A 645 21.79 -37.12 -25.50
C LEU A 645 22.12 -35.84 -26.28
N VAL A 646 22.46 -35.98 -27.58
CA VAL A 646 22.69 -34.85 -28.49
C VAL A 646 21.41 -34.04 -28.69
N ARG A 647 20.27 -34.71 -28.91
CA ARG A 647 18.96 -34.06 -29.08
C ARG A 647 18.54 -33.32 -27.83
N ASP A 648 18.65 -33.99 -26.69
CA ASP A 648 18.14 -33.53 -25.41
C ASP A 648 18.93 -32.34 -24.87
N PHE A 649 20.25 -32.35 -25.05
CA PHE A 649 21.14 -31.30 -24.58
C PHE A 649 21.68 -30.36 -25.67
N HIS A 650 21.22 -30.52 -26.91
CA HIS A 650 21.64 -29.72 -28.07
C HIS A 650 23.17 -29.65 -28.22
N VAL A 651 23.84 -30.80 -28.11
CA VAL A 651 25.31 -30.86 -28.27
C VAL A 651 25.68 -30.39 -29.68
N GLU A 652 26.58 -29.41 -29.78
CA GLU A 652 26.99 -28.87 -31.07
C GLU A 652 27.69 -29.94 -31.93
N GLU A 653 27.40 -29.94 -33.23
CA GLU A 653 27.98 -30.89 -34.18
C GLU A 653 29.51 -30.87 -34.17
N ALA A 654 30.10 -29.67 -34.01
CA ALA A 654 31.54 -29.51 -33.90
C ALA A 654 32.14 -30.25 -32.68
N ASP A 655 31.42 -30.32 -31.56
CA ASP A 655 31.88 -31.04 -30.37
C ASP A 655 31.69 -32.55 -30.51
N MET A 656 30.60 -33.00 -31.13
CA MET A 656 30.42 -34.41 -31.50
C MET A 656 31.56 -34.89 -32.39
N GLN A 657 31.86 -34.13 -33.46
CA GLN A 657 32.94 -34.43 -34.39
C GLN A 657 34.30 -34.43 -33.69
N ARG A 658 34.60 -33.41 -32.87
CA ARG A 658 35.87 -33.32 -32.12
C ARG A 658 36.09 -34.51 -31.19
N ILE A 659 35.04 -34.90 -30.44
CA ILE A 659 35.10 -36.03 -29.51
C ILE A 659 35.18 -37.35 -30.28
N GLY A 660 34.40 -37.50 -31.35
CA GLY A 660 34.44 -38.67 -32.21
C GLY A 660 35.81 -38.88 -32.85
N LEU A 661 36.39 -37.82 -33.42
CA LEU A 661 37.73 -37.83 -34.00
C LEU A 661 38.82 -38.19 -32.99
N LYS A 662 38.70 -37.70 -31.75
CA LYS A 662 39.63 -38.05 -30.66
C LYS A 662 39.67 -39.56 -30.45
N TYR A 663 38.53 -40.20 -30.19
CA TYR A 663 38.49 -41.64 -29.91
C TYR A 663 38.75 -42.50 -31.14
N TYR A 664 38.27 -42.07 -32.32
CA TYR A 664 38.64 -42.70 -33.58
C TYR A 664 40.16 -42.71 -33.77
N GLY A 665 40.80 -41.56 -33.58
CA GLY A 665 42.23 -41.41 -33.76
C GLY A 665 43.09 -42.06 -32.67
N GLU A 666 42.61 -42.14 -31.44
CA GLU A 666 43.24 -42.98 -30.39
C GLU A 666 43.21 -44.45 -30.79
N LYS A 667 42.07 -44.96 -31.30
CA LYS A 667 41.95 -46.36 -31.72
C LYS A 667 42.79 -46.67 -32.97
N ALA A 668 42.76 -45.80 -33.97
CA ALA A 668 43.55 -45.93 -35.19
C ALA A 668 45.06 -45.90 -34.89
N ARG A 669 45.53 -44.99 -34.03
CA ARG A 669 46.92 -44.96 -33.56
C ARG A 669 47.30 -46.23 -32.81
N GLY A 670 46.44 -46.72 -31.93
CA GLY A 670 46.67 -47.96 -31.19
C GLY A 670 46.79 -49.21 -32.08
N PHE A 671 46.13 -49.24 -33.24
CA PHE A 671 46.35 -50.28 -34.25
C PHE A 671 47.65 -50.05 -35.02
N TRP A 672 47.90 -48.82 -35.44
CA TRP A 672 49.09 -48.45 -36.21
C TRP A 672 50.39 -48.71 -35.46
N GLU A 673 50.47 -48.34 -34.18
CA GLU A 673 51.67 -48.53 -33.35
C GLU A 673 52.06 -50.01 -33.16
N LYS A 674 51.11 -50.95 -33.30
CA LYS A 674 51.37 -52.38 -33.11
C LYS A 674 52.04 -53.04 -34.31
N LYS A 675 51.68 -52.65 -35.54
CA LYS A 675 52.07 -53.36 -36.76
C LYS A 675 52.55 -52.48 -37.91
N GLN A 676 52.38 -51.15 -37.80
CA GLN A 676 52.61 -50.16 -38.87
C GLN A 676 51.83 -50.45 -40.18
N GLU A 677 50.86 -51.37 -40.12
CA GLU A 677 49.95 -51.75 -41.19
C GLU A 677 48.62 -52.16 -40.55
N PHE A 678 47.50 -51.78 -41.15
CA PHE A 678 46.17 -52.17 -40.67
C PHE A 678 45.78 -53.52 -41.28
N SER A 679 45.34 -54.46 -40.44
CA SER A 679 44.70 -55.69 -40.92
C SER A 679 43.28 -55.44 -41.40
N GLU A 680 42.76 -56.34 -42.24
CA GLU A 680 41.39 -56.26 -42.79
C GLU A 680 40.33 -56.23 -41.67
N GLY A 681 40.56 -56.95 -40.57
CA GLY A 681 39.71 -56.90 -39.38
C GLY A 681 39.75 -55.56 -38.64
N GLU A 682 40.93 -54.94 -38.52
CA GLU A 682 41.10 -53.62 -37.90
C GLU A 682 40.45 -52.51 -38.74
N LEU A 683 40.55 -52.60 -40.08
CA LEU A 683 39.84 -51.70 -40.99
C LEU A 683 38.32 -51.86 -40.87
N GLY A 684 37.82 -53.09 -40.75
CA GLY A 684 36.40 -53.37 -40.48
C GLY A 684 35.93 -52.73 -39.18
N GLU A 685 36.69 -52.87 -38.09
CA GLU A 685 36.39 -52.22 -36.81
C GLU A 685 36.40 -50.69 -36.89
N LEU A 686 37.38 -50.10 -37.60
CA LEU A 686 37.44 -48.65 -37.81
C LEU A 686 36.26 -48.15 -38.66
N ALA A 687 35.81 -48.92 -39.66
CA ALA A 687 34.64 -48.57 -40.45
C ALA A 687 33.35 -48.60 -39.61
N SER A 688 33.18 -49.61 -38.75
CA SER A 688 32.07 -49.67 -37.80
C SER A 688 32.11 -48.50 -36.81
N LEU A 689 33.29 -48.15 -36.30
CA LEU A 689 33.45 -47.02 -35.37
C LEU A 689 33.16 -45.68 -36.05
N LYS A 690 33.61 -45.48 -37.29
CA LYS A 690 33.29 -44.29 -38.11
C LYS A 690 31.78 -44.14 -38.24
N SER A 691 31.09 -45.22 -38.61
CA SER A 691 29.62 -45.24 -38.74
C SER A 691 28.91 -44.96 -37.42
N PHE A 692 29.38 -45.55 -36.32
CA PHE A 692 28.83 -45.36 -34.98
C PHE A 692 28.96 -43.91 -34.50
N LEU A 693 30.11 -43.28 -34.75
CA LEU A 693 30.40 -41.89 -34.36
C LEU A 693 29.92 -40.85 -35.39
N LEU A 694 29.30 -41.29 -36.49
CA LEU A 694 28.80 -40.42 -37.57
C LEU A 694 29.88 -39.50 -38.18
N LEU A 695 31.11 -40.00 -38.29
CA LEU A 695 32.23 -39.25 -38.87
C LEU A 695 32.21 -39.33 -40.40
N SER A 696 32.51 -38.23 -41.09
CA SER A 696 32.66 -38.23 -42.55
C SER A 696 34.00 -38.83 -42.98
N ASP A 697 34.12 -39.24 -44.25
CA ASP A 697 35.42 -39.68 -44.81
C ASP A 697 36.49 -38.60 -44.66
N ARG A 698 36.12 -37.34 -44.89
CA ARG A 698 37.02 -36.19 -44.75
C ARG A 698 37.56 -36.01 -43.32
N ASP A 699 36.76 -36.34 -42.31
CA ASP A 699 37.18 -36.26 -40.91
C ASP A 699 38.22 -37.34 -40.62
N VAL A 700 37.93 -38.56 -41.06
CA VAL A 700 38.79 -39.73 -40.88
C VAL A 700 40.13 -39.58 -41.62
N ASP A 701 40.12 -39.01 -42.83
CA ASP A 701 41.33 -38.74 -43.63
C ASP A 701 42.34 -37.85 -42.88
N GLN A 702 41.88 -36.90 -42.08
CA GLN A 702 42.76 -36.03 -41.27
C GLN A 702 43.59 -36.80 -40.24
N ILE A 703 43.16 -38.01 -39.88
CA ILE A 703 43.89 -38.89 -38.97
C ILE A 703 44.75 -39.89 -39.73
N HIS A 704 44.23 -40.48 -40.80
CA HIS A 704 44.97 -41.49 -41.57
C HIS A 704 46.11 -40.90 -42.40
N GLU A 705 45.94 -39.72 -42.98
CA GLU A 705 46.98 -39.09 -43.81
C GLU A 705 48.28 -38.90 -43.02
N PRO A 706 48.30 -38.29 -41.81
CA PRO A 706 49.51 -38.19 -41.01
C PRO A 706 50.11 -39.54 -40.60
N LEU A 707 49.29 -40.55 -40.27
CA LEU A 707 49.77 -41.86 -39.82
C LEU A 707 50.42 -42.64 -40.97
N ALA A 708 49.77 -42.65 -42.14
CA ALA A 708 50.24 -43.36 -43.31
C ALA A 708 51.39 -42.64 -44.02
N ARG A 709 51.51 -41.32 -43.88
CA ARG A 709 52.52 -40.50 -44.56
C ARG A 709 53.94 -41.00 -44.31
N ASP A 710 54.29 -41.25 -43.05
CA ASP A 710 55.66 -41.63 -42.70
C ASP A 710 56.00 -43.05 -43.16
N ALA A 711 55.08 -44.00 -43.02
CA ALA A 711 55.26 -45.36 -43.54
C ALA A 711 55.33 -45.38 -45.07
N PHE A 712 54.50 -44.57 -45.73
CA PHE A 712 54.54 -44.40 -47.18
C PHE A 712 55.87 -43.81 -47.63
N LEU A 713 56.36 -42.75 -46.97
CA LEU A 713 57.66 -42.15 -47.28
C LEU A 713 58.80 -43.16 -47.06
N GLN A 714 58.76 -43.95 -45.99
CA GLN A 714 59.74 -45.00 -45.74
C GLN A 714 59.69 -46.11 -46.80
N ALA A 715 58.49 -46.55 -47.19
CA ALA A 715 58.31 -47.55 -48.24
C ALA A 715 58.83 -47.04 -49.59
N VAL A 716 58.51 -45.80 -49.95
CA VAL A 716 59.01 -45.14 -51.16
C VAL A 716 60.52 -44.99 -51.12
N GLN A 717 61.11 -44.57 -50.01
CA GLN A 717 62.57 -44.47 -49.85
C GLN A 717 63.25 -45.84 -49.93
N ALA A 718 62.66 -46.87 -49.32
CA ALA A 718 63.15 -48.23 -49.38
C ALA A 718 63.09 -48.79 -50.82
N ASP A 719 62.02 -48.49 -51.56
CA ASP A 719 61.89 -48.89 -52.95
C ASP A 719 62.88 -48.14 -53.84
N PHE A 720 63.04 -46.82 -53.65
CA PHE A 720 64.10 -46.06 -54.32
C PHE A 720 65.50 -46.63 -54.02
N ALA A 721 65.77 -47.03 -52.78
CA ALA A 721 67.04 -47.66 -52.42
C ALA A 721 67.21 -49.04 -53.08
N ARG A 722 66.13 -49.84 -53.19
CA ARG A 722 66.13 -51.12 -53.91
C ARG A 722 66.38 -50.94 -55.40
N GLN A 723 65.65 -50.03 -56.04
CA GLN A 723 65.80 -49.70 -57.46
C GLN A 723 67.21 -49.19 -57.76
N LYS A 724 67.76 -48.32 -56.90
CA LYS A 724 69.15 -47.85 -56.99
C LYS A 724 70.14 -49.01 -56.91
N LYS A 725 69.97 -49.92 -55.95
CA LYS A 725 70.81 -51.11 -55.79
C LYS A 725 70.70 -52.09 -56.98
N ALA A 726 69.51 -52.24 -57.56
CA ALA A 726 69.29 -53.05 -58.75
C ALA A 726 69.97 -52.44 -59.99
N ALA A 727 69.87 -51.12 -60.17
CA ALA A 727 70.55 -50.41 -61.25
C ALA A 727 72.09 -50.45 -61.12
N GLU A 728 72.62 -50.36 -59.90
CA GLU A 728 74.06 -50.54 -59.63
C GLU A 728 74.53 -51.99 -59.89
N ALA A 729 73.67 -52.99 -59.63
CA ALA A 729 73.97 -54.39 -59.95
C ALA A 729 73.96 -54.66 -61.46
N ASP A 730 73.03 -54.08 -62.22
CA ASP A 730 72.98 -54.19 -63.69
C ASP A 730 74.20 -53.53 -64.37
N LEU A 731 74.79 -52.48 -63.78
CA LEU A 731 76.03 -51.86 -64.26
C LEU A 731 77.29 -52.74 -64.09
N THR A 732 77.23 -53.78 -63.24
CA THR A 732 78.32 -54.76 -63.06
C THR A 732 78.17 -56.03 -63.89
N ALA A 733 77.02 -56.23 -64.57
CA ALA A 733 76.85 -57.30 -65.54
C ALA A 733 77.48 -56.90 -66.88
N ALA A 734 78.59 -57.55 -67.24
CA ALA A 734 79.36 -57.28 -68.46
C ALA A 734 78.48 -57.32 -69.73
N PRO A 735 78.60 -56.34 -70.65
CA PRO A 735 77.81 -56.30 -71.87
C PRO A 735 78.29 -57.38 -72.87
N SER A 736 77.50 -58.43 -73.05
CA SER A 736 77.65 -59.34 -74.19
C SER A 736 77.03 -58.72 -75.45
N ALA A 737 77.90 -58.24 -76.33
CA ALA A 737 77.77 -58.06 -77.79
C ALA A 737 76.56 -57.28 -78.37
N PRO A 738 76.80 -56.27 -79.23
CA PRO A 738 75.76 -55.45 -79.85
C PRO A 738 75.05 -56.20 -81.00
N PRO A 739 73.69 -56.14 -81.09
CA PRO A 739 72.98 -56.60 -82.28
C PRO A 739 73.04 -55.55 -83.42
N PRO A 740 73.00 -56.00 -84.69
CA PRO A 740 73.27 -55.20 -85.88
C PRO A 740 72.09 -54.29 -86.31
N PRO A 741 72.35 -53.27 -87.16
CA PRO A 741 71.39 -52.23 -87.50
C PRO A 741 70.33 -52.76 -88.48
N ARG A 742 69.04 -52.56 -88.17
CA ARG A 742 67.95 -52.81 -89.12
C ARG A 742 67.08 -51.58 -89.36
N ARG A 743 67.36 -51.01 -90.53
CA ARG A 743 66.47 -50.47 -91.58
C ARG A 743 65.16 -49.78 -91.18
N VAL A 744 65.15 -48.51 -91.56
CA VAL A 744 64.02 -47.67 -91.95
C VAL A 744 63.12 -48.37 -92.98
N SER A 745 61.81 -48.41 -92.69
CA SER A 745 60.74 -48.42 -93.70
C SER A 745 59.51 -47.68 -93.15
N ARG A 746 59.22 -46.52 -93.76
CA ARG A 746 57.91 -45.83 -93.77
C ARG A 746 56.89 -46.65 -94.63
N PRO A 747 55.69 -46.13 -94.94
CA PRO A 747 54.56 -45.77 -94.07
C PRO A 747 53.25 -46.44 -94.58
N TRP A 748 52.20 -46.54 -93.76
CA TRP A 748 50.83 -46.59 -94.28
C TRP A 748 49.91 -45.63 -93.50
N PRO A 749 48.99 -44.92 -94.19
CA PRO A 749 48.24 -43.80 -93.64
C PRO A 749 46.74 -44.09 -93.44
N GLY A 750 46.11 -43.24 -92.65
CA GLY A 750 44.69 -42.89 -92.79
C GLY A 750 43.77 -43.37 -91.66
N VAL A 751 42.85 -42.58 -91.11
CA VAL A 751 42.53 -41.15 -91.17
C VAL A 751 41.39 -40.93 -90.14
N TRP A 752 41.55 -39.93 -89.25
CA TRP A 752 40.56 -38.97 -88.68
C TRP A 752 39.31 -39.50 -87.92
N VAL A 753 38.86 -38.92 -86.80
CA VAL A 753 38.42 -37.52 -86.57
C VAL A 753 38.45 -37.17 -85.06
N SER A 754 39.29 -36.17 -84.69
CA SER A 754 39.00 -34.89 -83.98
C SER A 754 38.28 -34.78 -82.60
N PRO A 755 38.44 -33.63 -81.89
CA PRO A 755 38.77 -33.61 -80.47
C PRO A 755 37.86 -32.70 -79.60
N ARG A 756 38.05 -32.71 -78.28
CA ARG A 756 37.84 -31.51 -77.45
C ARG A 756 38.88 -31.40 -76.34
N THR A 757 39.71 -30.38 -76.48
CA THR A 757 40.43 -29.59 -75.46
C THR A 757 39.46 -29.06 -74.38
N PRO A 758 39.91 -28.73 -73.15
CA PRO A 758 40.75 -27.54 -72.91
C PRO A 758 41.97 -27.73 -71.97
N ALA A 759 43.09 -27.12 -72.38
CA ALA A 759 43.97 -26.35 -71.49
C ALA A 759 43.17 -25.14 -70.98
N THR A 760 43.35 -24.59 -69.78
CA THR A 760 44.54 -23.85 -69.36
C THR A 760 44.44 -23.48 -67.87
N THR A 761 45.48 -23.86 -67.13
CA THR A 761 46.27 -23.06 -66.16
C THR A 761 45.64 -22.17 -65.09
N TYR A 762 46.03 -22.50 -63.83
CA TYR A 762 46.60 -21.67 -62.73
C TYR A 762 45.73 -20.52 -62.18
N TRP A 763 45.40 -20.45 -60.89
CA TRP A 763 46.22 -20.29 -59.66
C TRP A 763 45.39 -20.83 -58.46
N ALA A 764 45.83 -21.75 -57.57
CA ALA A 764 46.80 -21.65 -56.47
C ALA A 764 46.72 -20.32 -55.69
N ARG A 765 46.22 -20.28 -54.44
CA ARG A 765 46.79 -20.82 -53.18
C ARG A 765 45.73 -20.81 -52.05
N PRO A 766 45.96 -21.43 -50.86
CA PRO A 766 47.20 -21.98 -50.30
C PRO A 766 47.39 -23.48 -50.49
#